data_AF-A0A9D8NAI1-F1
#
_entry.id   AF-A0A9D8NAI1-F1
#
_cell.length_a   1.000
_cell.length_b   1.000
_cell.length_c   1.000
_cell.angle_alpha   90.00
_cell.angle_beta   90.00
_cell.angle_gamma   90.00
#
_symmetry.space_group_name_H-M   'P 1'
#
loop_
_entity.id
_entity.type
_entity.pdbx_description
1 polymer ?
#
loop_
_entity_poly.entity_id
_entity_poly.type
_entity_poly.pdbx_seq_one_letter_code
_entity_poly.pdbx_strand_id
1 'polypeptide(L)'
;MSKLFRTLLLLAAVSVLAACVKEKPAPGIQREMVTISASVPETTKVAFDNAESGEGLHLSWEDDDCLRIISGNDSGKYEIQDGFDEHVAKFRGPDVTGSQYTIIYPGTCESVAEAEAFDFAGQVQNGNDNRDHLRFLAVLENVDTKDEITFSSAWAAAHGGTYRQNGVVKFILTLPNRLTSPQKVQLTGLEREVALKVKNVTLTSSHVLTAYVVTPLEDIAVPSGSNLSVIVTDAQGGTWRRDFSVSKESAIKAGVQSVFRITKGFEETLFAGGSGTENDPYLIASAKHMFNMHADGVLEQGKKTWFRMIEDVDMSMVTDEWVPLNFDNPYSCEVDFDGGGYTIDNFTCNRTETSGAGFFRVLYGTMHDVKFTNAVITNSVANPCGILGSFGGYNGHPAVVYNVHVQGSVTHNADYNGVGGMFGRIGNIDIESSSADCQITSNKNYVGGIYGYDFAASTIRNCWTSGKVSAGQRAGGIGGSFGSVETAIYNCYSTATVEAGFCLGGIVGHCNLDKASSVSPSTTDPQNVLEKCIAWNDLIKARSFSSGDKSHYSTGAIAGYIATHNYLTDCYRKADIDIQDYSDLFPVYDQENATPSNPLVIQEVDGAAYNFPYHGKAAASGKTLSQVAQALGWNSQVWDFSGPLPVLTGLALFVDNYQESGAPNAPTGTNSKPGQEVRPAAGNGWTVQQVVSGENDIMYYAFDGKESYTGKTQQIFVIDFDLSSTKYKLQFVYEKPVMTNSEVFHKYGAVASINCGYEISSIAYKNDGMVRSMMPNNTISDTGVANWKNEGAFYFDGDRTVKFSFDGYGLSISQQRKFYTYHTSEWPNFVTSAPMLINDFALPGRTFVDPYPSSASPSTEQPGYHQRATHPRTAIALTEGGHLLLVVVDGRYDSSGFSIGMSAKQLTMFLANNFNPRWALNLDGGGSSTMCVSPYGVVNYPCDNVKSKGLPHDHEGERARDTHLVIVPR
;
A
#
# COMPACT_ATOMS: atom_id res chain seq x y z
N MET A 1 -50.80 6.12 -21.42
CA MET A 1 -50.84 5.57 -20.06
C MET A 1 -52.24 5.03 -19.81
N SER A 2 -52.33 3.77 -19.38
CA SER A 2 -53.49 2.88 -19.47
C SER A 2 -54.70 3.32 -18.63
N LYS A 3 -55.90 2.84 -18.99
CA LYS A 3 -57.20 3.02 -18.28
C LYS A 3 -57.08 3.02 -16.73
N LEU A 4 -56.14 2.27 -16.17
CA LEU A 4 -55.80 2.23 -14.74
C LEU A 4 -55.45 3.61 -14.12
N PHE A 5 -54.77 4.50 -14.86
CA PHE A 5 -54.41 5.84 -14.39
C PHE A 5 -55.60 6.81 -14.39
N ARG A 6 -56.67 6.49 -15.13
CA ARG A 6 -57.91 7.31 -15.21
C ARG A 6 -58.89 6.94 -14.09
N THR A 7 -58.93 5.67 -13.69
CA THR A 7 -59.77 5.21 -12.56
C THR A 7 -59.29 5.77 -11.20
N LEU A 8 -58.00 6.07 -11.05
CA LEU A 8 -57.42 6.64 -9.83
C LEU A 8 -57.75 8.13 -9.59
N LEU A 9 -58.21 8.87 -10.61
CA LEU A 9 -58.53 10.31 -10.53
C LEU A 9 -60.03 10.62 -10.60
N LEU A 10 -60.87 9.66 -10.98
CA LEU A 10 -62.34 9.79 -11.02
C LEU A 10 -62.97 9.52 -9.63
N LEU A 11 -62.50 10.26 -8.62
CA LEU A 11 -63.08 10.30 -7.26
C LEU A 11 -63.95 11.54 -7.03
N ALA A 12 -64.43 12.18 -8.10
CA ALA A 12 -65.37 13.30 -8.03
C ALA A 12 -66.82 12.78 -8.03
N ALA A 13 -67.63 13.24 -7.09
CA ALA A 13 -68.98 12.77 -6.84
C ALA A 13 -69.90 13.00 -8.05
N VAL A 14 -70.56 11.95 -8.54
CA VAL A 14 -71.63 12.08 -9.54
C VAL A 14 -72.91 12.46 -8.81
N SER A 15 -73.50 13.62 -9.13
CA SER A 15 -74.84 13.97 -8.67
C SER A 15 -75.84 13.86 -9.82
N VAL A 16 -76.87 13.03 -9.63
CA VAL A 16 -77.93 12.86 -10.63
C VAL A 16 -79.13 13.72 -10.25
N LEU A 17 -79.52 14.63 -11.15
CA LEU A 17 -80.75 15.40 -11.05
C LEU A 17 -81.81 14.77 -11.96
N ALA A 18 -82.86 14.23 -11.36
CA ALA A 18 -83.96 13.64 -12.09
C ALA A 18 -84.91 14.73 -12.63
N ALA A 19 -84.69 15.17 -13.86
CA ALA A 19 -85.71 15.88 -14.64
C ALA A 19 -86.33 14.89 -15.65
N CYS A 20 -87.32 14.11 -15.20
CA CYS A 20 -87.89 13.04 -16.02
C CYS A 20 -88.72 13.62 -17.18
N VAL A 21 -88.12 13.67 -18.38
CA VAL A 21 -88.88 13.71 -19.63
C VAL A 21 -89.13 12.26 -20.03
N LYS A 22 -90.38 11.81 -19.90
CA LYS A 22 -90.77 10.44 -20.29
C LYS A 22 -91.05 10.40 -21.78
N GLU A 23 -90.35 9.53 -22.49
CA GLU A 23 -90.60 9.26 -23.90
C GLU A 23 -91.11 7.83 -24.10
N LYS A 24 -92.08 7.67 -25.01
CA LYS A 24 -92.56 6.34 -25.38
C LYS A 24 -91.43 5.54 -26.05
N PRO A 25 -91.25 4.26 -25.70
CA PRO A 25 -90.17 3.45 -26.24
C PRO A 25 -90.38 3.16 -27.73
N ALA A 26 -89.28 2.98 -28.46
CA ALA A 26 -89.31 2.55 -29.85
C ALA A 26 -90.00 1.17 -29.98
N PRO A 27 -90.73 0.88 -31.07
CA PRO A 27 -91.51 -0.35 -31.22
C PRO A 27 -90.62 -1.60 -31.05
N GLY A 28 -90.85 -2.36 -29.98
CA GLY A 28 -90.09 -3.58 -29.66
C GLY A 28 -89.36 -3.57 -28.31
N ILE A 29 -89.23 -2.42 -27.64
CA ILE A 29 -88.70 -2.32 -26.26
C ILE A 29 -89.86 -2.09 -25.29
N GLN A 30 -89.93 -2.90 -24.22
CA GLN A 30 -91.12 -3.04 -23.36
C GLN A 30 -91.26 -2.03 -22.22
N ARG A 31 -90.29 -1.12 -21.99
CA ARG A 31 -90.33 -0.15 -20.89
C ARG A 31 -90.15 1.28 -21.39
N GLU A 32 -90.88 2.23 -20.81
CA GLU A 32 -90.72 3.66 -21.10
C GLU A 32 -89.26 4.08 -20.85
N MET A 33 -88.72 4.96 -21.69
CA MET A 33 -87.35 5.43 -21.53
C MET A 33 -87.37 6.81 -20.88
N VAL A 34 -86.44 7.00 -19.94
CA VAL A 34 -86.26 8.27 -19.24
C VAL A 34 -84.84 8.74 -19.43
N THR A 35 -84.71 10.06 -19.58
CA THR A 35 -83.42 10.75 -19.60
C THR A 35 -83.19 11.40 -18.26
N ILE A 36 -82.00 11.21 -17.71
CA ILE A 36 -81.54 11.81 -16.47
C ILE A 36 -80.30 12.65 -16.74
N SER A 37 -80.11 13.73 -15.98
CA SER A 37 -78.88 14.53 -16.07
C SER A 37 -77.96 14.16 -14.92
N ALA A 38 -76.70 13.89 -15.23
CA ALA A 38 -75.66 13.68 -14.24
C ALA A 38 -74.57 14.74 -14.43
N SER A 39 -74.12 15.32 -13.32
CA SER A 39 -73.05 16.31 -13.34
C SER A 39 -71.83 15.83 -12.57
N VAL A 40 -70.65 16.08 -13.14
CA VAL A 40 -69.38 16.05 -12.44
C VAL A 40 -69.03 17.48 -11.97
N PRO A 41 -68.32 17.64 -10.84
CA PRO A 41 -67.96 18.96 -10.32
C PRO A 41 -67.01 19.74 -11.26
N GLU A 42 -67.29 21.02 -11.50
CA GLU A 42 -66.55 21.91 -12.43
C GLU A 42 -65.09 22.21 -12.04
N THR A 43 -64.72 22.01 -10.78
CA THR A 43 -63.35 22.25 -10.32
C THR A 43 -62.92 21.15 -9.36
N THR A 44 -62.02 20.28 -9.82
CA THR A 44 -61.09 19.64 -8.88
C THR A 44 -59.93 20.61 -8.70
N LYS A 45 -59.71 21.07 -7.47
CA LYS A 45 -58.52 21.87 -7.14
C LYS A 45 -57.30 20.94 -7.07
N VAL A 46 -56.91 20.41 -8.22
CA VAL A 46 -55.60 19.83 -8.46
C VAL A 46 -54.93 20.80 -9.44
N ALA A 47 -54.13 21.72 -8.90
CA ALA A 47 -53.25 22.56 -9.71
C ALA A 47 -51.91 21.83 -9.85
N PHE A 48 -51.40 21.71 -11.07
CA PHE A 48 -50.02 21.28 -11.31
C PHE A 48 -49.14 22.53 -11.41
N ASP A 49 -48.33 22.81 -10.40
CA ASP A 49 -47.28 23.83 -10.51
C ASP A 49 -46.13 23.28 -11.36
N ASN A 50 -46.31 23.31 -12.69
CA ASN A 50 -45.29 23.60 -13.70
C ASN A 50 -45.83 23.45 -15.15
N ALA A 51 -46.97 24.06 -15.44
CA ALA A 51 -47.33 24.40 -16.82
C ALA A 51 -47.74 25.88 -16.87
N GLU A 52 -47.02 26.67 -17.66
CA GLU A 52 -47.15 28.13 -17.82
C GLU A 52 -48.49 28.61 -18.42
N SER A 53 -49.60 27.87 -18.31
CA SER A 53 -50.87 28.23 -18.98
C SER A 53 -52.08 28.46 -18.06
N GLY A 54 -52.01 28.22 -16.75
CA GLY A 54 -53.09 28.63 -15.83
C GLY A 54 -54.46 28.00 -16.08
N GLU A 55 -54.52 26.84 -16.75
CA GLU A 55 -55.77 26.08 -16.93
C GLU A 55 -55.86 24.96 -15.88
N GLY A 56 -56.97 24.92 -15.15
CA GLY A 56 -57.27 23.84 -14.20
C GLY A 56 -57.61 22.53 -14.91
N LEU A 57 -57.59 21.43 -14.16
CA LEU A 57 -58.02 20.13 -14.67
C LEU A 57 -59.55 20.14 -14.85
N HIS A 58 -60.01 20.08 -16.10
CA HIS A 58 -61.43 20.01 -16.44
C HIS A 58 -61.88 18.54 -16.51
N LEU A 59 -62.92 18.19 -15.76
CA LEU A 59 -63.53 16.86 -15.79
C LEU A 59 -64.75 16.89 -16.69
N SER A 60 -64.84 15.96 -17.61
CA SER A 60 -65.95 15.84 -18.55
C SER A 60 -66.42 14.40 -18.71
N TRP A 61 -67.62 14.23 -19.27
CA TRP A 61 -68.17 12.94 -19.65
C TRP A 61 -67.72 12.49 -21.04
N GLU A 62 -67.46 11.19 -21.20
CA GLU A 62 -67.04 10.58 -22.47
C GLU A 62 -68.17 9.75 -23.08
N ASP A 63 -68.09 9.45 -24.37
CA ASP A 63 -69.20 8.83 -25.12
C ASP A 63 -69.50 7.36 -24.80
N ASP A 64 -68.59 6.67 -24.12
CA ASP A 64 -68.76 5.30 -23.63
C ASP A 64 -69.16 5.21 -22.15
N ASP A 65 -69.34 6.34 -21.47
CA ASP A 65 -69.77 6.35 -20.07
C ASP A 65 -71.21 5.87 -19.87
N CYS A 66 -71.43 5.07 -18.84
CA CYS A 66 -72.75 4.57 -18.49
C CYS A 66 -72.97 4.43 -16.99
N LEU A 67 -74.24 4.54 -16.59
CA LEU A 67 -74.70 4.41 -15.21
C LEU A 67 -75.61 3.18 -15.08
N ARG A 68 -75.64 2.58 -13.89
CA ARG A 68 -76.66 1.59 -13.51
C ARG A 68 -77.53 2.18 -12.43
N ILE A 69 -78.86 2.10 -12.58
CA ILE A 69 -79.81 2.47 -11.52
C ILE A 69 -80.57 1.23 -11.09
N ILE A 70 -80.69 1.04 -9.78
CA ILE A 70 -81.35 -0.09 -9.14
C ILE A 70 -82.37 0.44 -8.13
N SER A 71 -83.58 -0.11 -8.11
CA SER A 71 -84.59 0.17 -7.07
C SER A 71 -85.28 -1.13 -6.66
N GLY A 72 -85.04 -1.57 -5.42
CA GLY A 72 -85.48 -2.89 -4.98
C GLY A 72 -84.92 -3.99 -5.88
N ASN A 73 -85.81 -4.77 -6.53
CA ASN A 73 -85.43 -5.83 -7.47
C ASN A 73 -85.37 -5.34 -8.94
N ASP A 74 -85.67 -4.06 -9.19
CA ASP A 74 -85.73 -3.50 -10.55
C ASP A 74 -84.44 -2.75 -10.89
N SER A 75 -83.95 -2.84 -12.12
CA SER A 75 -82.71 -2.15 -12.52
C SER A 75 -82.62 -1.83 -14.01
N GLY A 76 -81.82 -0.82 -14.35
CA GLY A 76 -81.62 -0.36 -15.72
C GLY A 76 -80.23 0.23 -15.95
N LYS A 77 -79.66 -0.03 -17.13
CA LYS A 77 -78.43 0.63 -17.61
C LYS A 77 -78.81 1.89 -18.39
N TYR A 78 -78.10 2.98 -18.11
CA TYR A 78 -78.33 4.29 -18.68
C TYR A 78 -77.07 4.71 -19.40
N GLU A 79 -77.19 4.93 -20.70
CA GLU A 79 -76.06 5.27 -21.56
C GLU A 79 -76.13 6.77 -21.88
N ILE A 80 -74.96 7.40 -21.94
CA ILE A 80 -74.87 8.82 -22.27
C ILE A 80 -75.47 9.08 -23.67
N GLN A 81 -76.14 10.21 -23.83
CA GLN A 81 -76.74 10.63 -25.10
C GLN A 81 -76.31 12.03 -25.55
N ASP A 82 -75.96 12.91 -24.61
CA ASP A 82 -75.63 14.30 -24.89
C ASP A 82 -74.79 14.90 -23.75
N GLY A 83 -73.98 15.93 -24.03
CA GLY A 83 -73.08 16.58 -23.06
C GLY A 83 -71.70 15.92 -22.91
N PHE A 84 -71.16 15.35 -23.99
CA PHE A 84 -69.77 14.86 -24.05
C PHE A 84 -68.79 16.03 -23.94
N ASP A 85 -67.65 15.80 -23.29
CA ASP A 85 -66.66 16.85 -23.01
C ASP A 85 -67.19 18.02 -22.13
N GLU A 86 -68.40 17.88 -21.58
CA GLU A 86 -69.03 18.84 -20.67
C GLU A 86 -69.12 18.28 -19.24
N HIS A 87 -69.32 19.18 -18.27
CA HIS A 87 -69.46 18.83 -16.86
C HIS A 87 -70.82 18.23 -16.52
N VAL A 88 -71.82 18.40 -17.39
CA VAL A 88 -73.17 17.85 -17.23
C VAL A 88 -73.51 17.06 -18.47
N ALA A 89 -73.81 15.78 -18.30
CA ALA A 89 -74.27 14.92 -19.38
C ALA A 89 -75.66 14.37 -19.11
N LYS A 90 -76.36 14.05 -20.19
CA LYS A 90 -77.68 13.40 -20.16
C LYS A 90 -77.52 11.92 -20.49
N PHE A 91 -78.04 11.07 -19.62
CA PHE A 91 -78.03 9.62 -19.76
C PHE A 91 -79.46 9.10 -19.97
N ARG A 92 -79.63 8.18 -20.91
CA ARG A 92 -80.93 7.60 -21.27
C ARG A 92 -80.96 6.11 -20.95
N GLY A 93 -82.03 5.67 -20.29
CA GLY A 93 -82.22 4.29 -19.88
C GLY A 93 -83.70 3.99 -19.57
N PRO A 94 -84.04 2.74 -19.24
CA PRO A 94 -85.43 2.34 -18.99
C PRO A 94 -85.96 2.94 -17.69
N ASP A 95 -87.24 3.26 -17.60
CA ASP A 95 -87.87 3.74 -16.37
C ASP A 95 -87.82 2.64 -15.30
N VAL A 96 -87.14 2.92 -14.19
CA VAL A 96 -87.02 2.05 -13.02
C VAL A 96 -87.95 2.63 -11.97
N THR A 97 -88.87 1.83 -11.42
CA THR A 97 -89.94 2.36 -10.54
C THR A 97 -89.66 2.13 -9.06
N GLY A 98 -89.59 3.21 -8.27
CA GLY A 98 -89.47 3.15 -6.82
C GLY A 98 -89.38 4.53 -6.14
N SER A 99 -89.35 4.55 -4.80
CA SER A 99 -89.18 5.79 -4.03
C SER A 99 -87.73 6.01 -3.55
N GLN A 100 -86.88 4.99 -3.69
CA GLN A 100 -85.46 5.03 -3.38
C GLN A 100 -84.68 4.29 -4.47
N TYR A 101 -83.58 4.88 -4.91
CA TYR A 101 -82.77 4.37 -6.02
C TYR A 101 -81.32 4.28 -5.58
N THR A 102 -80.64 3.24 -6.05
CA THR A 102 -79.19 3.05 -5.96
C THR A 102 -78.57 3.28 -7.34
N ILE A 103 -77.68 4.25 -7.47
CA ILE A 103 -76.98 4.54 -8.73
C ILE A 103 -75.51 4.08 -8.62
N ILE A 104 -75.00 3.43 -9.67
CA ILE A 104 -73.65 2.84 -9.74
C ILE A 104 -72.90 3.31 -10.99
N TYR A 105 -71.62 3.64 -10.82
CA TYR A 105 -70.63 3.87 -11.88
C TYR A 105 -69.32 3.09 -11.59
N PRO A 106 -68.63 2.53 -12.61
CA PRO A 106 -69.07 2.44 -14.01
C PRO A 106 -70.26 1.47 -14.15
N GLY A 107 -71.20 1.76 -15.06
CA GLY A 107 -72.45 1.00 -15.26
C GLY A 107 -72.29 -0.43 -15.81
N THR A 108 -71.07 -0.96 -15.78
CA THR A 108 -70.68 -2.34 -16.09
C THR A 108 -70.91 -3.29 -14.93
N CYS A 109 -71.02 -2.80 -13.69
CA CYS A 109 -71.41 -3.62 -12.53
C CYS A 109 -72.93 -3.84 -12.54
N GLU A 110 -73.38 -5.08 -12.36
CA GLU A 110 -74.82 -5.41 -12.42
C GLU A 110 -75.51 -5.39 -11.05
N SER A 111 -74.75 -5.36 -9.95
CA SER A 111 -75.26 -5.27 -8.58
C SER A 111 -74.40 -4.42 -7.64
N VAL A 112 -74.98 -3.98 -6.52
CA VAL A 112 -74.28 -3.21 -5.47
C VAL A 112 -73.12 -4.01 -4.86
N ALA A 113 -73.35 -5.30 -4.58
CA ALA A 113 -72.32 -6.16 -3.99
C ALA A 113 -71.14 -6.40 -4.95
N GLU A 114 -71.40 -6.44 -6.26
CA GLU A 114 -70.36 -6.57 -7.29
C GLU A 114 -69.55 -5.27 -7.42
N ALA A 115 -70.20 -4.11 -7.31
CA ALA A 115 -69.54 -2.81 -7.27
C ALA A 115 -68.68 -2.61 -5.99
N GLU A 116 -69.14 -3.15 -4.85
CA GLU A 116 -68.40 -3.12 -3.57
C GLU A 116 -67.21 -4.09 -3.55
N ALA A 117 -67.23 -5.14 -4.35
CA ALA A 117 -66.16 -6.15 -4.46
C ALA A 117 -65.11 -5.83 -5.54
N PHE A 118 -65.37 -4.84 -6.41
CA PHE A 118 -64.45 -4.42 -7.45
C PHE A 118 -63.30 -3.59 -6.85
N ASP A 119 -62.05 -3.97 -7.11
CA ASP A 119 -60.85 -3.39 -6.47
C ASP A 119 -60.55 -1.93 -6.87
N PHE A 120 -61.45 -1.30 -7.63
CA PHE A 120 -61.46 0.15 -7.89
C PHE A 120 -62.90 0.71 -7.93
N ALA A 121 -63.28 1.46 -6.88
CA ALA A 121 -64.27 2.57 -6.87
C ALA A 121 -65.66 2.38 -7.53
N GLY A 122 -66.49 1.45 -7.04
CA GLY A 122 -67.94 1.55 -7.26
C GLY A 122 -68.57 2.62 -6.35
N GLN A 123 -69.09 3.73 -6.88
CA GLN A 123 -69.85 4.70 -6.09
C GLN A 123 -71.34 4.33 -6.07
N VAL A 124 -71.94 4.27 -4.88
CA VAL A 124 -73.34 3.87 -4.65
C VAL A 124 -74.12 5.04 -4.07
N GLN A 125 -75.07 5.61 -4.83
CA GLN A 125 -75.94 6.69 -4.35
C GLN A 125 -77.36 6.24 -4.02
N ASN A 126 -77.83 6.48 -2.79
CA ASN A 126 -79.19 6.14 -2.33
C ASN A 126 -80.13 7.36 -2.27
N GLY A 127 -81.01 7.51 -3.27
CA GLY A 127 -82.08 8.53 -3.32
C GLY A 127 -81.67 9.88 -3.93
N ASN A 128 -82.67 10.68 -4.31
CA ASN A 128 -82.51 11.81 -5.24
C ASN A 128 -81.76 13.04 -4.71
N ASP A 129 -81.41 13.10 -3.43
CA ASP A 129 -80.73 14.28 -2.84
C ASP A 129 -79.74 13.92 -1.71
N ASN A 130 -79.36 12.65 -1.57
CA ASN A 130 -78.43 12.22 -0.54
C ASN A 130 -76.98 12.47 -1.00
N ARG A 131 -76.20 13.21 -0.20
CA ARG A 131 -74.76 13.49 -0.42
C ARG A 131 -73.84 12.80 0.61
N ASP A 132 -74.39 12.01 1.53
CA ASP A 132 -73.70 11.52 2.74
C ASP A 132 -72.94 10.18 2.58
N HIS A 133 -72.65 9.74 1.37
CA HIS A 133 -71.96 8.47 1.09
C HIS A 133 -70.71 8.73 0.25
N LEU A 134 -69.73 9.39 0.88
CA LEU A 134 -68.38 9.58 0.35
C LEU A 134 -67.41 8.77 1.21
N ARG A 135 -67.30 7.46 0.98
CA ARG A 135 -66.14 6.71 1.50
C ARG A 135 -64.95 7.00 0.59
N PHE A 136 -64.21 8.04 0.95
CA PHE A 136 -62.91 8.33 0.37
C PHE A 136 -61.85 7.46 1.04
N LEU A 137 -61.26 6.54 0.29
CA LEU A 137 -59.99 5.90 0.66
C LEU A 137 -58.97 6.30 -0.42
N ALA A 138 -58.25 7.41 -0.21
CA ALA A 138 -57.05 7.66 -0.98
C ALA A 138 -55.89 6.90 -0.37
N VAL A 139 -55.48 5.83 -1.02
CA VAL A 139 -54.15 5.24 -0.82
C VAL A 139 -53.24 5.88 -1.85
N LEU A 140 -52.35 6.78 -1.38
CA LEU A 140 -51.27 7.30 -2.21
C LEU A 140 -50.07 6.39 -2.03
N GLU A 141 -49.81 5.55 -3.03
CA GLU A 141 -48.54 4.84 -3.17
C GLU A 141 -47.55 5.75 -3.92
N ASN A 142 -46.32 5.88 -3.40
CA ASN A 142 -45.20 6.61 -4.02
C ASN A 142 -45.37 8.14 -4.16
N VAL A 143 -45.73 8.84 -3.08
CA VAL A 143 -45.67 10.33 -3.04
C VAL A 143 -44.46 10.79 -2.22
N ASP A 144 -43.46 11.34 -2.91
CA ASP A 144 -42.13 11.59 -2.36
C ASP A 144 -41.93 12.96 -1.67
N THR A 145 -42.92 13.88 -1.70
CA THR A 145 -42.83 15.18 -1.01
C THR A 145 -44.17 15.63 -0.42
N LYS A 146 -44.16 16.05 0.85
CA LYS A 146 -45.35 16.39 1.67
C LYS A 146 -46.06 17.70 1.26
N ASP A 147 -45.45 18.53 0.42
CA ASP A 147 -45.83 19.95 0.39
C ASP A 147 -46.88 20.34 -0.66
N GLU A 148 -47.39 19.42 -1.49
CA GLU A 148 -48.29 19.80 -2.61
C GLU A 148 -49.57 18.96 -2.78
N ILE A 149 -50.02 18.21 -1.77
CA ILE A 149 -51.42 17.74 -1.69
C ILE A 149 -51.89 17.80 -0.24
N THR A 150 -52.78 18.75 0.07
CA THR A 150 -53.33 18.91 1.43
C THR A 150 -54.80 18.50 1.47
N PHE A 151 -55.11 17.32 2.01
CA PHE A 151 -56.44 17.07 2.60
C PHE A 151 -56.40 17.54 4.04
N SER A 152 -57.03 18.69 4.33
CA SER A 152 -57.05 19.22 5.69
C SER A 152 -58.01 18.42 6.58
N SER A 153 -57.73 18.36 7.89
CA SER A 153 -58.65 17.79 8.87
C SER A 153 -60.01 18.50 8.89
N ALA A 154 -60.05 19.78 8.51
CA ALA A 154 -61.28 20.54 8.33
C ALA A 154 -62.11 20.07 7.11
N TRP A 155 -61.47 19.69 6.00
CA TRP A 155 -62.14 19.14 4.83
C TRP A 155 -62.72 17.74 5.10
N ALA A 156 -61.97 16.87 5.77
CA ALA A 156 -62.45 15.53 6.16
C ALA A 156 -63.64 15.59 7.14
N ALA A 157 -63.60 16.52 8.11
CA ALA A 157 -64.70 16.76 9.04
C ALA A 157 -65.95 17.35 8.35
N ALA A 158 -65.78 18.22 7.35
CA ALA A 158 -66.89 18.81 6.59
C ALA A 158 -67.60 17.84 5.63
N HIS A 159 -66.99 16.67 5.36
CA HIS A 159 -67.51 15.66 4.44
C HIS A 159 -67.61 14.26 5.09
N GLY A 160 -67.68 14.20 6.43
CA GLY A 160 -68.01 12.97 7.18
C GLY A 160 -66.94 11.88 7.24
N GLY A 161 -65.68 12.18 6.86
CA GLY A 161 -64.59 11.20 6.77
C GLY A 161 -63.56 11.25 7.90
N THR A 162 -62.77 10.18 8.06
CA THR A 162 -61.57 10.15 8.91
C THR A 162 -60.31 10.04 8.06
N TYR A 163 -59.33 10.91 8.31
CA TYR A 163 -58.03 10.90 7.65
C TYR A 163 -57.09 9.88 8.30
N ARG A 164 -56.52 8.95 7.52
CA ARG A 164 -55.38 8.12 7.95
C ARG A 164 -54.23 8.33 6.98
N GLN A 165 -53.21 9.05 7.42
CA GLN A 165 -51.98 9.25 6.66
C GLN A 165 -51.17 7.94 6.68
N ASN A 166 -50.38 7.64 5.64
CA ASN A 166 -49.30 6.68 5.84
C ASN A 166 -48.33 7.27 6.88
N GLY A 167 -47.80 6.43 7.78
CA GLY A 167 -46.77 6.88 8.71
C GLY A 167 -45.57 7.38 7.91
N VAL A 168 -45.08 8.59 8.22
CA VAL A 168 -43.90 9.15 7.57
C VAL A 168 -42.75 9.18 8.57
N VAL A 169 -41.69 8.46 8.26
CA VAL A 169 -40.47 8.48 9.05
C VAL A 169 -39.50 9.47 8.43
N LYS A 170 -39.17 10.53 9.16
CA LYS A 170 -38.14 11.49 8.77
C LYS A 170 -36.80 11.06 9.36
N PHE A 171 -35.86 10.68 8.51
CA PHE A 171 -34.46 10.48 8.87
C PHE A 171 -33.69 11.78 8.65
N ILE A 172 -32.90 12.15 9.65
CA ILE A 172 -31.86 13.18 9.51
C ILE A 172 -30.54 12.44 9.59
N LEU A 173 -29.86 12.33 8.45
CA LEU A 173 -28.60 11.60 8.30
C LEU A 173 -27.50 12.58 7.91
N THR A 174 -26.39 12.57 8.63
CA THR A 174 -25.14 13.14 8.10
C THR A 174 -24.56 12.14 7.12
N LEU A 175 -24.58 12.48 5.85
CA LEU A 175 -23.92 11.71 4.82
C LEU A 175 -22.42 12.00 4.83
N PRO A 176 -21.58 11.00 4.50
CA PRO A 176 -20.20 11.24 4.09
C PRO A 176 -20.14 12.27 2.96
N ASN A 177 -19.10 13.11 2.92
CA ASN A 177 -18.95 14.16 1.91
C ASN A 177 -18.93 13.67 0.45
N ARG A 178 -18.70 12.37 0.24
CA ARG A 178 -18.73 11.69 -1.08
C ARG A 178 -20.13 11.38 -1.61
N LEU A 179 -21.19 11.42 -0.79
CA LEU A 179 -22.56 11.12 -1.20
C LEU A 179 -23.35 12.42 -1.45
N THR A 180 -23.04 13.09 -2.56
CA THR A 180 -23.64 14.39 -2.93
C THR A 180 -24.94 14.24 -3.74
N SER A 181 -25.16 13.08 -4.38
CA SER A 181 -26.31 12.80 -5.26
C SER A 181 -27.00 11.46 -4.96
N PRO A 182 -27.52 11.24 -3.74
CA PRO A 182 -28.24 10.02 -3.39
C PRO A 182 -29.55 9.89 -4.20
N GLN A 183 -29.84 8.71 -4.73
CA GLN A 183 -31.06 8.40 -5.50
C GLN A 183 -32.07 7.57 -4.71
N LYS A 184 -31.59 6.68 -3.83
CA LYS A 184 -32.43 5.75 -3.06
C LYS A 184 -31.96 5.68 -1.61
N VAL A 185 -32.90 5.55 -0.68
CA VAL A 185 -32.63 5.20 0.72
C VAL A 185 -33.50 4.03 1.12
N GLN A 186 -32.93 3.03 1.79
CA GLN A 186 -33.61 1.85 2.29
C GLN A 186 -33.33 1.69 3.78
N LEU A 187 -34.32 1.23 4.54
CA LEU A 187 -34.14 0.74 5.90
C LEU A 187 -34.37 -0.77 5.92
N THR A 188 -33.41 -1.51 6.46
CA THR A 188 -33.44 -2.98 6.54
C THR A 188 -33.20 -3.45 7.98
N GLY A 189 -33.54 -4.71 8.27
CA GLY A 189 -33.56 -5.25 9.63
C GLY A 189 -34.93 -5.18 10.33
N LEU A 190 -35.96 -4.79 9.59
CA LEU A 190 -37.38 -4.88 9.99
C LEU A 190 -38.04 -6.12 9.36
N GLU A 191 -39.19 -6.56 9.88
CA GLU A 191 -39.98 -7.67 9.30
C GLU A 191 -40.42 -7.40 7.85
N ARG A 192 -40.44 -6.13 7.42
CA ARG A 192 -40.74 -5.71 6.04
C ARG A 192 -39.72 -4.66 5.59
N GLU A 193 -39.22 -4.80 4.37
CA GLU A 193 -38.33 -3.81 3.76
C GLU A 193 -39.10 -2.52 3.46
N VAL A 194 -38.49 -1.37 3.74
CA VAL A 194 -39.07 -0.07 3.40
C VAL A 194 -38.05 0.75 2.63
N ALA A 195 -38.37 1.06 1.37
CA ALA A 195 -37.50 1.76 0.42
C ALA A 195 -38.13 3.10 0.02
N LEU A 196 -37.31 4.13 -0.23
CA LEU A 196 -37.75 5.41 -0.77
C LEU A 196 -36.74 6.02 -1.77
N LYS A 197 -37.22 6.92 -2.64
CA LYS A 197 -36.41 7.76 -3.54
C LYS A 197 -36.21 9.16 -2.96
N VAL A 198 -35.05 9.75 -3.18
CA VAL A 198 -34.68 11.04 -2.59
C VAL A 198 -35.15 12.22 -3.45
N LYS A 199 -35.79 13.24 -2.84
CA LYS A 199 -36.01 14.57 -3.45
C LYS A 199 -35.69 15.69 -2.45
N ASN A 200 -35.19 16.82 -2.97
CA ASN A 200 -34.83 18.05 -2.23
C ASN A 200 -33.75 17.86 -1.14
N VAL A 201 -32.57 17.38 -1.53
CA VAL A 201 -31.37 17.35 -0.68
C VAL A 201 -30.91 18.77 -0.38
N THR A 202 -30.81 19.14 0.90
CA THR A 202 -30.17 20.41 1.30
C THR A 202 -28.68 20.15 1.53
N LEU A 203 -27.86 20.57 0.57
CA LEU A 203 -26.40 20.47 0.66
C LEU A 203 -25.87 21.66 1.46
N THR A 204 -25.32 21.40 2.65
CA THR A 204 -24.51 22.36 3.42
C THR A 204 -23.10 21.79 3.62
N SER A 205 -22.15 22.53 4.20
CA SER A 205 -20.78 22.05 4.48
C SER A 205 -20.71 20.78 5.34
N SER A 206 -21.83 20.40 5.97
CA SER A 206 -22.13 19.04 6.40
C SER A 206 -23.30 18.52 5.56
N HIS A 207 -23.10 17.44 4.82
CA HIS A 207 -24.14 16.88 3.95
C HIS A 207 -25.25 16.27 4.81
N VAL A 208 -26.33 17.02 5.09
CA VAL A 208 -27.47 16.51 5.87
C VAL A 208 -28.56 16.06 4.91
N LEU A 209 -28.72 14.74 4.77
CA LEU A 209 -29.82 14.15 4.03
C LEU A 209 -31.06 14.08 4.92
N THR A 210 -32.15 14.65 4.42
CA THR A 210 -33.49 14.39 4.94
C THR A 210 -34.18 13.38 4.03
N ALA A 211 -34.40 12.16 4.53
CA ALA A 211 -35.16 11.13 3.82
C ALA A 211 -36.49 10.88 4.51
N TYR A 212 -37.56 10.76 3.72
CA TYR A 212 -38.87 10.35 4.21
C TYR A 212 -39.05 8.86 3.89
N VAL A 213 -39.68 8.09 4.77
CA VAL A 213 -39.96 6.67 4.54
C VAL A 213 -41.41 6.42 4.90
N VAL A 214 -42.16 5.84 3.97
CA VAL A 214 -43.61 5.61 4.11
C VAL A 214 -43.84 4.19 4.62
N THR A 215 -44.55 4.03 5.74
CA THR A 215 -44.84 2.71 6.31
C THR A 215 -46.26 2.23 5.97
N PRO A 216 -46.53 0.90 6.02
CA PRO A 216 -47.88 0.34 5.97
C PRO A 216 -48.84 0.94 7.01
N LEU A 217 -50.15 0.69 6.82
CA LEU A 217 -51.28 1.28 7.57
C LEU A 217 -51.38 0.89 9.05
N GLU A 218 -50.43 0.11 9.57
CA GLU A 218 -50.38 -0.40 10.94
C GLU A 218 -49.04 -0.03 11.61
N ASP A 219 -49.04 0.02 12.95
CA ASP A 219 -47.84 0.34 13.72
C ASP A 219 -46.74 -0.70 13.51
N ILE A 220 -45.51 -0.26 13.24
CA ILE A 220 -44.34 -1.16 13.19
C ILE A 220 -43.61 -1.10 14.53
N ALA A 221 -43.52 -2.22 15.22
CA ALA A 221 -42.74 -2.34 16.45
C ALA A 221 -41.24 -2.42 16.14
N VAL A 222 -40.43 -1.65 16.89
CA VAL A 222 -38.97 -1.66 16.83
C VAL A 222 -38.42 -1.92 18.24
N PRO A 223 -38.17 -3.20 18.59
CA PRO A 223 -37.67 -3.57 19.91
C PRO A 223 -36.34 -2.90 20.28
N SER A 224 -36.11 -2.73 21.59
CA SER A 224 -34.77 -2.38 22.09
C SER A 224 -33.78 -3.50 21.77
N GLY A 225 -32.58 -3.16 21.32
CA GLY A 225 -31.54 -4.10 20.89
C GLY A 225 -31.63 -4.52 19.42
N SER A 226 -32.67 -4.12 18.67
CA SER A 226 -32.75 -4.40 17.24
C SER A 226 -31.59 -3.77 16.47
N ASN A 227 -30.93 -4.55 15.62
CA ASN A 227 -29.91 -4.07 14.68
C ASN A 227 -30.60 -3.71 13.37
N LEU A 228 -30.54 -2.43 13.01
CA LEU A 228 -31.12 -1.90 11.78
C LEU A 228 -30.03 -1.34 10.89
N SER A 229 -30.27 -1.31 9.58
CA SER A 229 -29.32 -0.80 8.60
C SER A 229 -29.98 0.19 7.66
N VAL A 230 -29.46 1.41 7.57
CA VAL A 230 -29.80 2.37 6.52
C VAL A 230 -28.89 2.12 5.33
N ILE A 231 -29.44 1.90 4.15
CA ILE A 231 -28.69 1.78 2.89
C ILE A 231 -29.03 2.97 2.00
N VAL A 232 -28.03 3.67 1.46
CA VAL A 232 -28.17 4.79 0.53
C VAL A 232 -27.54 4.39 -0.79
N THR A 233 -28.27 4.50 -1.90
CA THR A 233 -27.75 4.25 -3.25
C THR A 233 -27.57 5.56 -3.98
N ASP A 234 -26.41 5.78 -4.60
CA ASP A 234 -26.12 6.96 -5.43
C ASP A 234 -26.66 6.82 -6.86
N ALA A 235 -26.40 7.84 -7.70
CA ALA A 235 -26.81 7.87 -9.09
C ALA A 235 -26.04 6.92 -10.03
N GLN A 236 -24.87 6.42 -9.61
CA GLN A 236 -24.06 5.47 -10.36
C GLN A 236 -24.32 4.02 -9.94
N GLY A 237 -25.18 3.78 -8.95
CA GLY A 237 -25.52 2.46 -8.43
C GLY A 237 -24.64 1.98 -7.27
N GLY A 238 -23.73 2.82 -6.77
CA GLY A 238 -22.96 2.57 -5.56
C GLY A 238 -23.87 2.58 -4.33
N THR A 239 -23.64 1.68 -3.37
CA THR A 239 -24.45 1.58 -2.14
C THR A 239 -23.60 1.85 -0.90
N TRP A 240 -24.16 2.59 0.04
CA TRP A 240 -23.58 2.91 1.34
C TRP A 240 -24.49 2.39 2.43
N ARG A 241 -23.95 1.70 3.43
CA ARG A 241 -24.73 1.09 4.52
C ARG A 241 -24.27 1.62 5.87
N ARG A 242 -25.20 2.01 6.73
CA ARG A 242 -24.96 2.30 8.16
C ARG A 242 -25.82 1.40 9.02
N ASP A 243 -25.16 0.63 9.87
CA ASP A 243 -25.81 -0.16 10.91
C ASP A 243 -25.94 0.63 12.21
N PHE A 244 -27.03 0.43 12.93
CA PHE A 244 -27.27 1.02 14.25
C PHE A 244 -28.15 0.11 15.10
N SER A 245 -27.90 0.14 16.41
CA SER A 245 -28.70 -0.61 17.38
C SER A 245 -29.70 0.32 18.07
N VAL A 246 -30.94 -0.14 18.20
CA VAL A 246 -32.02 0.62 18.83
C VAL A 246 -31.85 0.54 20.34
N SER A 247 -31.53 1.66 21.00
CA SER A 247 -31.22 1.66 22.44
C SER A 247 -32.44 1.65 23.36
N LYS A 248 -33.63 1.94 22.80
CA LYS A 248 -34.91 1.93 23.51
C LYS A 248 -36.03 1.53 22.57
N GLU A 249 -36.91 0.63 23.04
CA GLU A 249 -38.08 0.18 22.29
C GLU A 249 -38.90 1.38 21.81
N SER A 250 -39.23 1.35 20.53
CA SER A 250 -39.94 2.41 19.81
C SER A 250 -40.94 1.78 18.84
N ALA A 251 -41.99 2.53 18.48
CA ALA A 251 -42.93 2.11 17.44
C ALA A 251 -43.02 3.20 16.39
N ILE A 252 -42.99 2.81 15.10
CA ILE A 252 -43.35 3.72 14.02
C ILE A 252 -44.87 3.68 13.94
N LYS A 253 -45.51 4.77 14.39
CA LYS A 253 -46.97 4.85 14.49
C LYS A 253 -47.62 5.15 13.14
N ALA A 254 -48.62 4.38 12.78
CA ALA A 254 -49.41 4.62 11.57
C ALA A 254 -50.07 6.01 11.64
N GLY A 255 -49.96 6.79 10.56
CA GLY A 255 -50.55 8.13 10.48
C GLY A 255 -49.88 9.23 11.29
N VAL A 256 -48.70 8.99 11.88
CA VAL A 256 -47.94 9.98 12.63
C VAL A 256 -46.56 10.20 12.02
N GLN A 257 -46.15 11.46 11.86
CA GLN A 257 -44.78 11.77 11.48
C GLN A 257 -43.83 11.44 12.63
N SER A 258 -43.01 10.42 12.45
CA SER A 258 -41.99 10.01 13.41
C SER A 258 -40.63 10.56 12.95
N VAL A 259 -39.89 11.22 13.84
CA VAL A 259 -38.57 11.80 13.52
C VAL A 259 -37.49 10.99 14.20
N PHE A 260 -36.61 10.38 13.42
CA PHE A 260 -35.41 9.70 13.93
C PHE A 260 -34.19 10.57 13.63
N ARG A 261 -33.63 11.14 14.68
CA ARG A 261 -32.35 11.83 14.62
C ARG A 261 -31.24 10.82 14.91
N ILE A 262 -30.51 10.44 13.86
CA ILE A 262 -29.30 9.64 14.01
C ILE A 262 -28.14 10.63 14.15
N THR A 263 -27.99 11.20 15.35
CA THR A 263 -27.02 12.27 15.65
C THR A 263 -25.69 11.76 16.18
N LYS A 264 -25.42 10.45 16.18
CA LYS A 264 -24.04 10.00 16.39
C LYS A 264 -23.29 10.30 15.09
N GLY A 265 -22.63 11.45 15.06
CA GLY A 265 -21.63 11.80 14.06
C GLY A 265 -20.75 10.58 13.83
N PHE A 266 -20.60 10.21 12.57
CA PHE A 266 -19.55 9.26 12.22
C PHE A 266 -18.22 9.95 12.56
N GLU A 267 -17.49 9.39 13.51
CA GLU A 267 -16.11 9.09 13.19
C GLU A 267 -16.20 7.93 12.19
N GLU A 268 -16.13 8.23 10.87
CA GLU A 268 -15.43 7.27 10.02
C GLU A 268 -14.01 7.34 10.59
N THR A 269 -13.49 6.22 11.09
CA THR A 269 -12.06 6.16 11.37
C THR A 269 -11.37 6.54 10.06
N LEU A 270 -10.37 7.42 10.11
CA LEU A 270 -9.67 7.91 8.91
C LEU A 270 -9.15 6.76 8.04
N PHE A 271 -8.94 5.59 8.65
CA PHE A 271 -8.47 4.35 8.05
C PHE A 271 -9.32 3.17 8.53
N ALA A 272 -9.16 1.99 7.90
CA ALA A 272 -9.85 0.75 8.31
C ALA A 272 -9.41 0.26 9.71
N GLY A 273 -8.31 0.80 10.21
CA GLY A 273 -7.73 0.54 11.52
C GLY A 273 -6.36 1.19 11.61
N GLY A 274 -5.73 1.03 12.77
CA GLY A 274 -4.38 1.51 13.01
C GLY A 274 -4.26 2.95 13.47
N SER A 275 -3.09 3.27 14.02
CA SER A 275 -2.70 4.58 14.53
C SER A 275 -1.54 5.20 13.75
N GLY A 276 -1.11 4.55 12.66
CA GLY A 276 -0.04 5.04 11.80
C GLY A 276 1.35 4.82 12.37
N THR A 277 1.50 3.87 13.30
CA THR A 277 2.79 3.49 13.90
C THR A 277 3.28 2.16 13.35
N GLU A 278 4.56 1.85 13.52
CA GLU A 278 5.18 0.60 13.02
C GLU A 278 4.42 -0.68 13.40
N ASN A 279 3.95 -0.76 14.65
CA ASN A 279 3.24 -1.95 15.15
C ASN A 279 1.73 -1.89 14.92
N ASP A 280 1.22 -0.75 14.48
CA ASP A 280 -0.20 -0.48 14.31
C ASP A 280 -0.39 0.51 13.14
N PRO A 281 -0.05 0.08 11.91
CA PRO A 281 -0.04 0.94 10.73
C PRO A 281 -1.46 1.32 10.33
N TYR A 282 -1.63 2.49 9.73
CA TYR A 282 -2.92 2.88 9.15
C TYR A 282 -3.32 1.89 8.05
N LEU A 283 -4.46 1.22 8.23
CA LEU A 283 -4.93 0.18 7.33
C LEU A 283 -5.74 0.77 6.17
N ILE A 284 -5.32 0.47 4.94
CA ILE A 284 -5.90 0.98 3.70
C ILE A 284 -6.67 -0.14 3.00
N ALA A 285 -8.00 -0.05 3.04
CA ALA A 285 -8.92 -0.97 2.35
C ALA A 285 -9.76 -0.29 1.25
N SER A 286 -9.57 1.01 1.01
CA SER A 286 -10.40 1.73 0.02
C SER A 286 -9.71 2.98 -0.49
N ALA A 287 -10.18 3.48 -1.64
CA ALA A 287 -9.72 4.73 -2.21
C ALA A 287 -9.92 5.93 -1.29
N LYS A 288 -10.93 5.88 -0.40
CA LYS A 288 -11.13 6.92 0.60
C LYS A 288 -10.07 6.87 1.70
N HIS A 289 -9.68 5.68 2.17
CA HIS A 289 -8.56 5.53 3.10
C HIS A 289 -7.26 6.05 2.47
N MET A 290 -7.03 5.74 1.18
CA MET A 290 -5.92 6.30 0.42
C MET A 290 -5.95 7.83 0.38
N PHE A 291 -7.10 8.42 0.06
CA PHE A 291 -7.26 9.87 0.05
C PHE A 291 -7.08 10.50 1.44
N ASN A 292 -7.51 9.81 2.50
CA ASN A 292 -7.37 10.28 3.88
C ASN A 292 -5.92 10.35 4.38
N MET A 293 -4.95 9.90 3.59
CA MET A 293 -3.53 10.21 3.82
C MET A 293 -3.26 11.73 3.87
N HIS A 294 -4.13 12.54 3.25
CA HIS A 294 -4.09 14.01 3.30
C HIS A 294 -4.72 14.61 4.56
N ALA A 295 -5.38 13.81 5.41
CA ALA A 295 -6.07 14.34 6.57
C ALA A 295 -5.09 14.91 7.60
N ASP A 296 -5.51 15.98 8.27
CA ASP A 296 -4.73 16.62 9.33
C ASP A 296 -4.34 15.60 10.42
N GLY A 297 -3.06 15.58 10.79
CA GLY A 297 -2.52 14.66 11.79
C GLY A 297 -2.19 13.26 11.29
N VAL A 298 -2.33 12.99 9.99
CA VAL A 298 -1.87 11.74 9.38
C VAL A 298 -0.41 11.85 8.95
N LEU A 299 -0.12 12.64 7.92
CA LEU A 299 1.25 12.92 7.47
C LEU A 299 1.73 14.24 8.08
N GLU A 300 2.60 14.14 9.07
CA GLU A 300 3.16 15.29 9.78
C GLU A 300 4.66 15.44 9.50
N GLN A 301 5.12 16.68 9.33
CA GLN A 301 6.53 16.99 9.11
C GLN A 301 7.40 16.50 10.29
N GLY A 302 8.50 15.81 9.98
CA GLY A 302 9.44 15.29 10.97
C GLY A 302 8.98 14.00 11.67
N LYS A 303 7.87 13.40 11.22
CA LYS A 303 7.30 12.18 11.79
C LYS A 303 7.23 11.09 10.73
N LYS A 304 7.66 9.88 11.11
CA LYS A 304 7.44 8.67 10.31
C LYS A 304 6.02 8.15 10.51
N THR A 305 5.37 7.78 9.41
CA THR A 305 4.00 7.25 9.41
C THR A 305 3.94 5.95 8.63
N TRP A 306 3.33 4.93 9.21
CA TRP A 306 3.22 3.60 8.61
C TRP A 306 1.82 3.35 8.06
N PHE A 307 1.75 2.85 6.83
CA PHE A 307 0.54 2.47 6.13
C PHE A 307 0.65 1.02 5.68
N ARG A 308 -0.46 0.26 5.76
CA ARG A 308 -0.56 -1.08 5.20
C ARG A 308 -1.84 -1.24 4.42
N MET A 309 -1.74 -1.62 3.15
CA MET A 309 -2.90 -2.05 2.37
C MET A 309 -3.36 -3.43 2.83
N ILE A 310 -4.68 -3.61 2.90
CA ILE A 310 -5.31 -4.89 3.25
C ILE A 310 -6.31 -5.37 2.19
N GLU A 311 -6.55 -4.54 1.16
CA GLU A 311 -7.39 -4.85 0.00
C GLU A 311 -6.85 -4.10 -1.23
N ASP A 312 -7.20 -4.58 -2.43
CA ASP A 312 -7.02 -3.81 -3.66
C ASP A 312 -7.86 -2.53 -3.62
N VAL A 313 -7.34 -1.44 -4.19
CA VAL A 313 -7.94 -0.11 -4.14
C VAL A 313 -8.16 0.42 -5.56
N ASP A 314 -9.41 0.60 -5.95
CA ASP A 314 -9.78 1.29 -7.18
C ASP A 314 -9.92 2.81 -6.94
N MET A 315 -8.99 3.59 -7.49
CA MET A 315 -8.94 5.04 -7.36
C MET A 315 -9.90 5.78 -8.29
N SER A 316 -10.67 5.11 -9.15
CA SER A 316 -11.67 5.73 -10.02
C SER A 316 -12.77 6.49 -9.25
N MET A 317 -12.99 6.10 -8.00
CA MET A 317 -13.95 6.72 -7.07
C MET A 317 -13.41 7.99 -6.40
N VAL A 318 -12.14 8.34 -6.59
CA VAL A 318 -11.56 9.61 -6.12
C VAL A 318 -11.84 10.68 -7.18
N THR A 319 -12.85 11.52 -6.94
CA THR A 319 -13.25 12.60 -7.86
C THR A 319 -12.49 13.90 -7.61
N ASP A 320 -11.91 14.07 -6.42
CA ASP A 320 -11.08 15.22 -6.08
C ASP A 320 -9.70 15.06 -6.75
N GLU A 321 -9.12 16.16 -7.23
CA GLU A 321 -7.79 16.12 -7.83
C GLU A 321 -6.76 15.64 -6.80
N TRP A 322 -6.02 14.58 -7.13
CA TRP A 322 -4.95 14.09 -6.26
C TRP A 322 -3.84 15.12 -6.15
N VAL A 323 -3.67 15.65 -4.93
CA VAL A 323 -2.51 16.46 -4.57
C VAL A 323 -1.38 15.51 -4.16
N PRO A 324 -0.17 15.61 -4.74
CA PRO A 324 0.90 14.70 -4.37
C PRO A 324 1.26 14.80 -2.87
N LEU A 325 1.40 13.65 -2.21
CA LEU A 325 1.71 13.57 -0.77
C LEU A 325 3.11 14.14 -0.45
N ASN A 326 3.34 14.54 0.80
CA ASN A 326 4.57 15.22 1.23
C ASN A 326 4.87 16.47 0.36
N PHE A 327 3.82 17.28 0.16
CA PHE A 327 3.77 18.37 -0.83
C PHE A 327 4.69 19.54 -0.51
N ASP A 328 4.79 19.91 0.77
CA ASP A 328 5.43 21.13 1.24
C ASP A 328 6.83 20.91 1.82
N ASN A 329 7.71 21.88 1.60
CA ASN A 329 9.00 21.98 2.28
C ASN A 329 8.75 22.03 3.81
N PRO A 330 9.49 21.26 4.62
CA PRO A 330 10.78 20.62 4.34
C PRO A 330 10.77 19.23 3.72
N TYR A 331 9.63 18.70 3.27
CA TYR A 331 9.52 17.35 2.70
C TYR A 331 9.87 16.22 3.69
N SER A 332 9.70 16.50 4.98
CA SER A 332 10.14 15.63 6.08
C SER A 332 9.07 14.66 6.59
N CYS A 333 7.97 14.49 5.86
CA CYS A 333 7.01 13.44 6.15
C CYS A 333 7.59 12.09 5.69
N GLU A 334 8.21 11.35 6.60
CA GLU A 334 8.73 10.01 6.32
C GLU A 334 7.55 9.01 6.30
N VAL A 335 7.56 8.09 5.35
CA VAL A 335 6.53 7.04 5.27
C VAL A 335 7.16 5.66 5.23
N ASP A 336 6.41 4.69 5.73
CA ASP A 336 6.54 3.29 5.36
C ASP A 336 5.21 2.88 4.73
N PHE A 337 5.20 2.65 3.42
CA PHE A 337 4.02 2.29 2.66
C PHE A 337 4.13 0.83 2.24
N ASP A 338 3.50 -0.05 3.02
CA ASP A 338 3.39 -1.48 2.75
C ASP A 338 2.13 -1.76 1.92
N GLY A 339 2.32 -2.12 0.65
CA GLY A 339 1.23 -2.49 -0.24
C GLY A 339 0.67 -3.89 0.00
N GLY A 340 1.31 -4.74 0.79
CA GLY A 340 0.84 -6.10 1.10
C GLY A 340 0.68 -7.03 -0.11
N GLY A 341 1.22 -6.66 -1.27
CA GLY A 341 1.02 -7.31 -2.57
C GLY A 341 -0.23 -6.86 -3.34
N TYR A 342 -1.00 -5.92 -2.78
CA TYR A 342 -2.25 -5.40 -3.34
C TYR A 342 -2.03 -4.35 -4.43
N THR A 343 -3.11 -4.06 -5.15
CA THR A 343 -3.15 -3.21 -6.33
C THR A 343 -3.84 -1.89 -6.04
N ILE A 344 -3.28 -0.80 -6.54
CA ILE A 344 -3.89 0.52 -6.66
C ILE A 344 -4.23 0.72 -8.14
N ASP A 345 -5.50 0.56 -8.50
CA ASP A 345 -5.97 0.67 -9.87
C ASP A 345 -6.50 2.07 -10.18
N ASN A 346 -6.44 2.47 -11.45
CA ASN A 346 -7.00 3.73 -11.98
C ASN A 346 -6.51 5.00 -11.27
N PHE A 347 -5.30 4.99 -10.73
CA PHE A 347 -4.73 6.18 -10.07
C PHE A 347 -4.49 7.30 -11.09
N THR A 348 -5.06 8.49 -10.84
CA THR A 348 -4.84 9.66 -11.70
C THR A 348 -4.27 10.84 -10.92
N CYS A 349 -3.31 11.54 -11.51
CA CYS A 349 -2.79 12.81 -10.98
C CYS A 349 -2.52 13.77 -12.14
N ASN A 350 -3.38 14.78 -12.27
CA ASN A 350 -3.36 15.74 -13.37
C ASN A 350 -3.06 17.14 -12.84
N ARG A 351 -1.79 17.56 -12.88
CA ARG A 351 -1.36 18.85 -12.28
C ARG A 351 -1.27 19.96 -13.32
N THR A 352 -1.97 21.06 -13.07
CA THR A 352 -1.85 22.31 -13.83
C THR A 352 -1.22 23.45 -13.03
N GLU A 353 -1.06 23.30 -11.70
CA GLU A 353 -0.56 24.37 -10.82
C GLU A 353 0.43 23.87 -9.74
N THR A 354 1.44 24.71 -9.47
CA THR A 354 2.41 24.77 -8.34
C THR A 354 3.25 23.54 -7.97
N SER A 355 2.94 22.32 -8.42
CA SER A 355 3.70 21.11 -8.09
C SER A 355 3.79 20.13 -9.26
N GLY A 356 4.81 19.26 -9.23
CA GLY A 356 4.92 18.14 -10.15
C GLY A 356 3.94 17.03 -9.79
N ALA A 357 3.48 16.28 -10.79
CA ALA A 357 2.48 15.22 -10.61
C ALA A 357 3.09 13.89 -10.13
N GLY A 358 2.27 13.10 -9.44
CA GLY A 358 2.60 11.76 -8.94
C GLY A 358 1.87 11.46 -7.63
N PHE A 359 2.03 10.23 -7.12
CA PHE A 359 1.47 9.82 -5.83
C PHE A 359 2.09 10.64 -4.68
N PHE A 360 3.42 10.76 -4.67
CA PHE A 360 4.17 11.69 -3.82
C PHE A 360 4.73 12.87 -4.60
N ARG A 361 4.86 14.02 -3.94
CA ARG A 361 5.77 15.08 -4.38
C ARG A 361 7.21 14.62 -4.17
N VAL A 362 7.55 14.26 -2.92
CA VAL A 362 8.82 13.65 -2.53
C VAL A 362 8.52 12.39 -1.73
N LEU A 363 8.97 11.23 -2.21
CA LEU A 363 8.99 10.02 -1.39
C LEU A 363 10.21 10.09 -0.45
N TYR A 364 9.95 10.05 0.86
CA TYR A 364 10.95 9.92 1.93
C TYR A 364 10.58 8.68 2.77
N GLY A 365 11.51 7.76 2.97
CA GLY A 365 11.27 6.49 3.65
C GLY A 365 11.06 5.34 2.66
N THR A 366 10.09 4.47 2.89
CA THR A 366 9.98 3.18 2.20
C THR A 366 8.62 3.02 1.51
N MET A 367 8.61 2.47 0.30
CA MET A 367 7.42 1.99 -0.38
C MET A 367 7.67 0.61 -0.95
N HIS A 368 6.79 -0.35 -0.68
CA HIS A 368 7.01 -1.72 -1.09
C HIS A 368 5.75 -2.54 -1.31
N ASP A 369 5.92 -3.66 -2.01
CA ASP A 369 4.89 -4.68 -2.22
C ASP A 369 3.57 -4.11 -2.78
N VAL A 370 3.63 -3.17 -3.73
CA VAL A 370 2.44 -2.51 -4.29
C VAL A 370 2.47 -2.50 -5.81
N LYS A 371 1.29 -2.67 -6.42
CA LYS A 371 1.10 -2.56 -7.87
C LYS A 371 0.23 -1.37 -8.21
N PHE A 372 0.68 -0.49 -9.09
CA PHE A 372 -0.17 0.53 -9.71
C PHE A 372 -0.58 0.04 -11.09
N THR A 373 -1.88 -0.05 -11.36
CA THR A 373 -2.42 -0.40 -12.68
C THR A 373 -3.28 0.73 -13.22
N ASN A 374 -3.33 0.85 -14.56
CA ASN A 374 -4.10 1.88 -15.26
C ASN A 374 -3.82 3.31 -14.76
N ALA A 375 -2.59 3.58 -14.31
CA ALA A 375 -2.24 4.88 -13.76
C ALA A 375 -2.14 5.94 -14.87
N VAL A 376 -2.62 7.15 -14.62
CA VAL A 376 -2.58 8.26 -15.59
C VAL A 376 -2.04 9.51 -14.93
N ILE A 377 -0.83 9.90 -15.33
CA ILE A 377 -0.17 11.11 -14.85
C ILE A 377 -0.12 12.12 -15.99
N THR A 378 -0.73 13.29 -15.79
CA THR A 378 -0.59 14.43 -16.69
C THR A 378 -0.01 15.60 -15.93
N ASN A 379 1.18 16.07 -16.32
CA ASN A 379 1.81 17.21 -15.68
C ASN A 379 1.98 18.35 -16.68
N SER A 380 1.35 19.48 -16.40
CA SER A 380 1.47 20.72 -17.17
C SER A 380 2.21 21.81 -16.38
N VAL A 381 2.87 21.44 -15.28
CA VAL A 381 3.70 22.33 -14.44
C VAL A 381 5.19 22.09 -14.74
N ALA A 382 5.99 23.15 -14.68
CA ALA A 382 7.45 23.12 -14.85
C ALA A 382 8.16 22.44 -13.64
N ASN A 383 7.92 21.14 -13.50
CA ASN A 383 8.39 20.27 -12.43
C ASN A 383 8.56 18.85 -12.97
N PRO A 384 9.36 18.00 -12.32
CA PRO A 384 9.49 16.60 -12.71
C PRO A 384 8.24 15.80 -12.32
N CYS A 385 7.99 14.66 -12.97
CA CYS A 385 6.85 13.79 -12.65
C CYS A 385 7.11 12.31 -12.95
N GLY A 386 6.37 11.47 -12.23
CA GLY A 386 6.28 10.02 -12.40
C GLY A 386 5.11 9.47 -11.58
N ILE A 387 4.75 8.20 -11.75
CA ILE A 387 3.58 7.60 -11.09
C ILE A 387 3.74 7.62 -9.57
N LEU A 388 4.90 7.21 -9.05
CA LEU A 388 5.17 7.19 -7.62
C LEU A 388 5.52 8.59 -7.10
N GLY A 389 6.18 9.43 -7.90
CA GLY A 389 6.32 10.82 -7.53
C GLY A 389 7.17 11.70 -8.43
N SER A 390 7.20 13.00 -8.08
CA SER A 390 8.14 13.94 -8.73
C SER A 390 9.58 13.62 -8.36
N PHE A 391 9.82 13.27 -7.08
CA PHE A 391 11.13 12.94 -6.52
C PHE A 391 11.09 11.63 -5.72
N GLY A 392 12.01 10.71 -6.01
CA GLY A 392 12.33 9.57 -5.16
C GLY A 392 13.60 9.87 -4.37
N GLY A 393 13.45 10.22 -3.10
CA GLY A 393 14.50 10.83 -2.29
C GLY A 393 14.84 12.27 -2.69
N TYR A 394 15.21 13.12 -1.73
CA TYR A 394 15.55 14.53 -1.96
C TYR A 394 16.25 15.21 -0.76
N ASN A 395 17.41 15.85 -0.95
CA ASN A 395 18.07 16.74 0.04
C ASN A 395 18.06 16.22 1.50
N GLY A 396 18.67 15.07 1.75
CA GLY A 396 18.74 14.47 3.10
C GLY A 396 17.53 13.62 3.50
N HIS A 397 16.55 13.46 2.60
CA HIS A 397 15.41 12.56 2.76
C HIS A 397 15.59 11.36 1.81
N PRO A 398 16.29 10.28 2.21
CA PRO A 398 16.53 9.12 1.36
C PRO A 398 15.26 8.28 1.14
N ALA A 399 15.24 7.47 0.09
CA ALA A 399 14.10 6.59 -0.18
C ALA A 399 14.53 5.14 -0.46
N VAL A 400 13.63 4.21 -0.22
CA VAL A 400 13.81 2.79 -0.54
C VAL A 400 12.53 2.26 -1.18
N VAL A 401 12.65 1.66 -2.35
CA VAL A 401 11.53 1.14 -3.14
C VAL A 401 11.82 -0.29 -3.53
N TYR A 402 10.94 -1.23 -3.15
CA TYR A 402 11.15 -2.63 -3.52
C TYR A 402 9.87 -3.40 -3.78
N ASN A 403 9.91 -4.31 -4.75
CA ASN A 403 8.71 -5.06 -5.17
C ASN A 403 7.54 -4.14 -5.53
N VAL A 404 7.84 -3.02 -6.21
CA VAL A 404 6.85 -2.04 -6.67
C VAL A 404 6.74 -2.09 -8.18
N HIS A 405 5.51 -2.22 -8.67
CA HIS A 405 5.24 -2.34 -10.10
C HIS A 405 4.30 -1.25 -10.55
N VAL A 406 4.69 -0.43 -11.53
CA VAL A 406 3.83 0.61 -12.09
C VAL A 406 3.47 0.29 -13.53
N GLN A 407 2.19 0.45 -13.86
CA GLN A 407 1.65 0.33 -15.20
C GLN A 407 0.73 1.50 -15.51
N GLY A 408 0.92 2.14 -16.66
CA GLY A 408 0.08 3.26 -17.06
C GLY A 408 0.71 4.22 -18.06
N SER A 409 0.36 5.50 -17.93
CA SER A 409 0.86 6.57 -18.81
C SER A 409 1.35 7.79 -18.02
N VAL A 410 2.43 8.40 -18.49
CA VAL A 410 2.99 9.64 -17.94
C VAL A 410 3.19 10.63 -19.08
N THR A 411 2.44 11.72 -19.05
CA THR A 411 2.51 12.79 -20.05
C THR A 411 2.96 14.08 -19.39
N HIS A 412 4.03 14.69 -19.92
CA HIS A 412 4.56 15.95 -19.43
C HIS A 412 4.55 17.01 -20.53
N ASN A 413 3.76 18.07 -20.30
CA ASN A 413 3.47 19.12 -21.27
C ASN A 413 4.26 20.42 -21.03
N ALA A 414 4.98 20.52 -19.91
CA ALA A 414 5.65 21.74 -19.49
C ALA A 414 7.13 21.79 -19.91
N ASP A 415 7.71 22.99 -19.85
CA ASP A 415 9.14 23.20 -20.10
C ASP A 415 10.03 22.87 -18.90
N TYR A 416 10.17 21.57 -18.61
CA TYR A 416 11.05 21.10 -17.54
C TYR A 416 11.61 19.69 -17.78
N ASN A 417 12.79 19.40 -17.24
CA ASN A 417 13.49 18.13 -17.45
C ASN A 417 13.29 17.15 -16.29
N GLY A 418 13.33 15.85 -16.58
CA GLY A 418 13.23 14.78 -15.59
C GLY A 418 11.82 14.20 -15.51
N VAL A 419 11.54 13.23 -16.35
CA VAL A 419 10.26 12.49 -16.38
C VAL A 419 10.56 11.00 -16.32
N GLY A 420 9.88 10.26 -15.46
CA GLY A 420 10.05 8.81 -15.40
C GLY A 420 8.74 8.08 -15.18
N GLY A 421 8.74 6.77 -15.41
CA GLY A 421 7.56 5.94 -15.14
C GLY A 421 7.28 5.86 -13.65
N MET A 422 8.30 5.62 -12.82
CA MET A 422 8.17 5.65 -11.35
C MET A 422 8.41 7.06 -10.81
N PHE A 423 9.57 7.66 -11.11
CA PHE A 423 9.96 8.96 -10.57
C PHE A 423 10.45 9.93 -11.65
N GLY A 424 10.09 11.20 -11.55
CA GLY A 424 10.66 12.20 -12.45
C GLY A 424 12.15 12.43 -12.21
N ARG A 425 12.54 12.58 -10.94
CA ARG A 425 13.93 12.66 -10.50
C ARG A 425 14.18 11.79 -9.29
N ILE A 426 15.42 11.36 -9.11
CA ILE A 426 15.83 10.54 -7.98
C ILE A 426 17.12 11.04 -7.36
N GLY A 427 17.33 10.74 -6.07
CA GLY A 427 18.61 10.95 -5.41
C GLY A 427 18.65 10.33 -4.01
N ASN A 428 19.74 9.65 -3.67
CA ASN A 428 19.86 8.84 -2.44
C ASN A 428 18.71 7.84 -2.28
N ILE A 429 18.40 7.11 -3.36
CA ILE A 429 17.36 6.09 -3.39
C ILE A 429 17.91 4.73 -3.81
N ASP A 430 17.37 3.69 -3.19
CA ASP A 430 17.51 2.32 -3.64
C ASP A 430 16.20 1.82 -4.25
N ILE A 431 16.24 1.35 -5.49
CA ILE A 431 15.11 0.74 -6.19
C ILE A 431 15.47 -0.71 -6.53
N GLU A 432 14.71 -1.67 -6.01
CA GLU A 432 14.98 -3.09 -6.18
C GLU A 432 13.76 -3.91 -6.62
N SER A 433 13.96 -4.92 -7.47
CA SER A 433 12.94 -5.92 -7.79
C SER A 433 11.62 -5.29 -8.20
N SER A 434 11.71 -4.22 -8.99
CA SER A 434 10.61 -3.31 -9.32
C SER A 434 10.49 -3.12 -10.81
N SER A 435 9.33 -2.69 -11.30
CA SER A 435 9.11 -2.54 -12.74
C SER A 435 8.25 -1.37 -13.16
N ALA A 436 8.45 -0.92 -14.40
CA ALA A 436 7.59 0.07 -15.05
C ALA A 436 7.17 -0.35 -16.47
N ASP A 437 5.89 -0.63 -16.66
CA ASP A 437 5.26 -0.86 -17.97
C ASP A 437 4.45 0.38 -18.36
N CYS A 438 5.13 1.36 -18.96
CA CYS A 438 4.58 2.71 -19.09
C CYS A 438 4.65 3.27 -20.50
N GLN A 439 3.63 4.07 -20.86
CA GLN A 439 3.65 4.97 -22.01
C GLN A 439 4.07 6.37 -21.53
N ILE A 440 5.31 6.75 -21.78
CA ILE A 440 5.91 8.00 -21.28
C ILE A 440 6.14 8.96 -22.44
N THR A 441 5.60 10.17 -22.34
CA THR A 441 5.76 11.22 -23.36
C THR A 441 6.15 12.55 -22.71
N SER A 442 7.28 13.11 -23.14
CA SER A 442 7.69 14.47 -22.84
C SER A 442 8.35 15.11 -24.07
N ASN A 443 8.18 16.42 -24.23
CA ASN A 443 8.90 17.21 -25.24
C ASN A 443 10.23 17.77 -24.70
N LYS A 444 10.68 17.33 -23.51
CA LYS A 444 11.89 17.81 -22.82
C LYS A 444 12.92 16.70 -22.60
N ASN A 445 13.92 16.98 -21.77
CA ASN A 445 15.10 16.16 -21.63
C ASN A 445 14.99 15.23 -20.41
N TYR A 446 15.80 14.18 -20.43
CA TYR A 446 15.96 13.24 -19.31
C TYR A 446 14.67 12.49 -19.03
N VAL A 447 14.32 11.58 -19.94
CA VAL A 447 13.15 10.71 -19.80
C VAL A 447 13.59 9.25 -19.67
N GLY A 448 13.09 8.52 -18.67
CA GLY A 448 13.40 7.11 -18.48
C GLY A 448 12.22 6.26 -18.03
N GLY A 449 12.29 4.95 -18.21
CA GLY A 449 11.20 4.05 -17.78
C GLY A 449 11.04 4.00 -16.25
N ILE A 450 12.12 3.97 -15.49
CA ILE A 450 12.10 4.04 -14.02
C ILE A 450 12.23 5.49 -13.56
N TYR A 451 13.29 6.18 -13.99
CA TYR A 451 13.58 7.55 -13.57
C TYR A 451 14.02 8.46 -14.72
N GLY A 452 13.72 9.75 -14.62
CA GLY A 452 14.17 10.75 -15.60
C GLY A 452 15.60 11.22 -15.38
N TYR A 453 15.87 11.86 -14.23
CA TYR A 453 17.20 12.41 -13.91
C TYR A 453 17.61 12.06 -12.48
N ASP A 454 18.80 11.49 -12.34
CA ASP A 454 19.41 11.23 -11.03
C ASP A 454 20.32 12.39 -10.62
N PHE A 455 20.04 13.05 -9.50
CA PHE A 455 20.83 14.19 -9.02
C PHE A 455 21.74 13.87 -7.83
N ALA A 456 21.69 12.66 -7.27
CA ALA A 456 22.55 12.22 -6.17
C ALA A 456 22.64 10.68 -6.15
N ALA A 457 23.82 10.12 -5.85
CA ALA A 457 24.09 8.67 -5.89
C ALA A 457 22.89 7.78 -5.50
N SER A 458 22.49 6.91 -6.42
CA SER A 458 21.32 6.03 -6.28
C SER A 458 21.62 4.64 -6.83
N THR A 459 20.94 3.61 -6.31
CA THR A 459 21.09 2.22 -6.78
C THR A 459 19.80 1.72 -7.38
N ILE A 460 19.85 1.19 -8.60
CA ILE A 460 18.73 0.54 -9.28
C ILE A 460 19.14 -0.90 -9.59
N ARG A 461 18.46 -1.89 -9.01
CA ARG A 461 18.87 -3.28 -9.18
C ARG A 461 17.69 -4.22 -9.40
N ASN A 462 17.90 -5.26 -10.20
CA ASN A 462 16.87 -6.26 -10.46
C ASN A 462 15.56 -5.65 -10.98
N CYS A 463 15.64 -4.59 -11.80
CA CYS A 463 14.48 -3.87 -12.30
C CYS A 463 14.25 -4.11 -13.78
N TRP A 464 13.02 -3.93 -14.24
CA TRP A 464 12.72 -3.98 -15.66
C TRP A 464 11.71 -2.96 -16.13
N THR A 465 11.79 -2.60 -17.41
CA THR A 465 10.83 -1.70 -18.05
C THR A 465 10.31 -2.20 -19.39
N SER A 466 9.08 -1.85 -19.70
CA SER A 466 8.43 -2.05 -21.00
C SER A 466 7.58 -0.84 -21.38
N GLY A 467 6.90 -0.92 -22.53
CA GLY A 467 6.08 0.17 -23.05
C GLY A 467 6.89 1.07 -23.99
N LYS A 468 6.71 2.39 -23.86
CA LYS A 468 7.35 3.37 -24.75
C LYS A 468 7.86 4.57 -23.96
N VAL A 469 9.08 4.99 -24.26
CA VAL A 469 9.71 6.21 -23.75
C VAL A 469 9.92 7.18 -24.90
N SER A 470 9.25 8.34 -24.86
CA SER A 470 9.36 9.40 -25.86
C SER A 470 9.81 10.71 -25.22
N ALA A 471 10.96 11.24 -25.64
CA ALA A 471 11.57 12.45 -25.10
C ALA A 471 11.86 13.50 -26.18
N GLY A 472 11.96 14.77 -25.79
CA GLY A 472 12.39 15.84 -26.70
C GLY A 472 13.83 15.65 -27.16
N GLN A 473 14.75 15.38 -26.22
CA GLN A 473 16.17 15.20 -26.53
C GLN A 473 16.68 13.85 -26.03
N ARG A 474 16.91 13.67 -24.72
CA ARG A 474 17.65 12.52 -24.15
C ARG A 474 16.73 11.51 -23.49
N ALA A 475 16.88 10.21 -23.79
CA ALA A 475 16.00 9.15 -23.28
C ALA A 475 16.72 7.83 -23.01
N GLY A 476 16.27 7.10 -21.98
CA GLY A 476 16.71 5.74 -21.70
C GLY A 476 15.57 4.78 -21.38
N GLY A 477 15.75 3.48 -21.58
CA GLY A 477 14.72 2.49 -21.19
C GLY A 477 14.54 2.37 -19.69
N ILE A 478 15.61 2.45 -18.88
CA ILE A 478 15.57 2.50 -17.41
C ILE A 478 15.69 3.94 -16.92
N GLY A 479 16.73 4.65 -17.33
CA GLY A 479 17.09 5.98 -16.81
C GLY A 479 17.32 7.02 -17.89
N GLY A 480 16.83 8.25 -17.71
CA GLY A 480 17.08 9.32 -18.69
C GLY A 480 18.52 9.84 -18.63
N SER A 481 19.02 10.19 -17.44
CA SER A 481 20.40 10.63 -17.23
C SER A 481 20.90 10.40 -15.82
N PHE A 482 22.18 10.05 -15.70
CA PHE A 482 22.97 10.25 -14.49
C PHE A 482 23.38 11.73 -14.44
N GLY A 483 23.09 12.40 -13.34
CA GLY A 483 23.55 13.76 -13.02
C GLY A 483 24.49 13.81 -11.83
N SER A 484 24.63 12.69 -11.12
CA SER A 484 25.61 12.45 -10.06
C SER A 484 26.67 11.44 -10.52
N VAL A 485 27.72 11.33 -9.72
CA VAL A 485 28.61 10.16 -9.69
C VAL A 485 28.07 9.12 -8.71
N GLU A 486 28.60 7.89 -8.81
CA GLU A 486 28.24 6.74 -7.97
C GLU A 486 26.82 6.20 -8.17
N THR A 487 26.13 6.60 -9.24
CA THR A 487 24.87 5.96 -9.62
C THR A 487 25.15 4.59 -10.21
N ALA A 488 24.37 3.59 -9.80
CA ALA A 488 24.60 2.22 -10.21
C ALA A 488 23.32 1.51 -10.68
N ILE A 489 23.40 0.83 -11.83
CA ILE A 489 22.34 -0.01 -12.37
C ILE A 489 22.86 -1.45 -12.52
N TYR A 490 22.17 -2.40 -11.88
CA TYR A 490 22.58 -3.81 -11.83
C TYR A 490 21.45 -4.75 -12.26
N ASN A 491 21.78 -5.76 -13.06
CA ASN A 491 20.85 -6.87 -13.37
C ASN A 491 19.47 -6.37 -13.84
N CYS A 492 19.45 -5.28 -14.62
CA CYS A 492 18.24 -4.68 -15.12
C CYS A 492 18.07 -4.96 -16.61
N TYR A 493 16.83 -5.03 -17.10
CA TYR A 493 16.57 -5.09 -18.53
C TYR A 493 15.48 -4.12 -18.98
N SER A 494 15.50 -3.71 -20.24
CA SER A 494 14.41 -2.96 -20.84
C SER A 494 13.97 -3.60 -22.15
N THR A 495 12.67 -3.67 -22.38
CA THR A 495 12.04 -3.99 -23.67
C THR A 495 11.34 -2.78 -24.28
N ALA A 496 11.40 -1.61 -23.64
CA ALA A 496 10.67 -0.43 -24.05
C ALA A 496 11.12 0.09 -25.42
N THR A 497 10.21 0.61 -26.24
CA THR A 497 10.58 1.41 -27.41
C THR A 497 11.10 2.77 -26.94
N VAL A 498 12.30 3.18 -27.39
CA VAL A 498 12.91 4.45 -26.98
C VAL A 498 13.00 5.41 -28.16
N GLU A 499 12.37 6.57 -28.06
CA GLU A 499 12.33 7.61 -29.09
C GLU A 499 12.73 8.97 -28.54
N ALA A 500 13.69 9.64 -29.17
CA ALA A 500 14.18 10.93 -28.69
C ALA A 500 14.90 11.73 -29.78
N GLY A 501 15.26 12.98 -29.50
CA GLY A 501 16.06 13.79 -30.43
C GLY A 501 17.49 13.28 -30.59
N PHE A 502 18.18 12.96 -29.48
CA PHE A 502 19.58 12.53 -29.44
C PHE A 502 20.02 12.04 -28.04
N CYS A 503 21.12 11.29 -27.88
CA CYS A 503 21.51 10.60 -26.63
C CYS A 503 20.44 9.60 -26.17
N LEU A 504 20.28 8.53 -26.95
CA LEU A 504 19.32 7.45 -26.70
C LEU A 504 20.03 6.18 -26.25
N GLY A 505 19.55 5.55 -25.18
CA GLY A 505 20.03 4.24 -24.73
C GLY A 505 18.90 3.28 -24.41
N GLY A 506 19.09 1.99 -24.66
CA GLY A 506 18.12 0.96 -24.25
C GLY A 506 18.06 0.79 -22.73
N ILE A 507 19.14 1.10 -22.01
CA ILE A 507 19.16 1.17 -20.54
C ILE A 507 19.16 2.62 -20.08
N VAL A 508 20.10 3.44 -20.56
CA VAL A 508 20.25 4.81 -20.05
C VAL A 508 20.63 5.81 -21.16
N GLY A 509 19.98 6.97 -21.19
CA GLY A 509 20.23 7.96 -22.24
C GLY A 509 21.61 8.60 -22.13
N HIS A 510 21.91 9.17 -20.96
CA HIS A 510 23.11 9.96 -20.73
C HIS A 510 23.81 9.59 -19.41
N CYS A 511 25.05 9.13 -19.51
CA CYS A 511 25.90 8.70 -18.40
C CYS A 511 27.13 9.59 -18.29
N ASN A 512 26.93 10.85 -17.87
CA ASN A 512 28.01 11.81 -17.68
C ASN A 512 27.69 12.77 -16.54
N LEU A 513 28.73 13.21 -15.83
CA LEU A 513 28.67 14.45 -15.06
C LEU A 513 28.43 15.59 -16.05
N ASP A 514 27.29 16.27 -15.98
CA ASP A 514 27.07 17.53 -16.70
C ASP A 514 28.14 18.55 -16.24
N LYS A 515 29.32 18.58 -16.89
CA LYS A 515 30.30 19.66 -16.68
C LYS A 515 30.92 20.09 -18.00
N ALA A 516 30.27 21.09 -18.57
CA ALA A 516 30.75 21.97 -19.63
C ALA A 516 31.99 22.82 -19.24
N SER A 517 32.99 22.27 -18.55
CA SER A 517 34.21 23.02 -18.21
C SER A 517 35.46 22.12 -18.15
N SER A 518 36.20 22.07 -19.26
CA SER A 518 37.68 22.20 -19.37
C SER A 518 38.64 21.57 -18.35
N VAL A 519 38.22 20.67 -17.46
CA VAL A 519 39.10 19.98 -16.51
C VAL A 519 39.21 18.53 -16.93
N SER A 520 40.42 18.11 -17.30
CA SER A 520 40.77 16.69 -17.51
C SER A 520 40.32 15.90 -16.28
N PRO A 521 39.49 14.84 -16.42
CA PRO A 521 38.97 14.10 -15.28
C PRO A 521 40.14 13.61 -14.44
N SER A 522 40.08 13.91 -13.13
CA SER A 522 41.05 13.35 -12.21
C SER A 522 40.86 11.83 -12.22
N THR A 523 41.95 11.06 -12.19
CA THR A 523 41.89 9.58 -12.06
C THR A 523 41.38 9.13 -10.67
N THR A 524 40.74 10.03 -9.93
CA THR A 524 40.27 9.89 -8.54
C THR A 524 38.78 10.26 -8.39
N ASP A 525 38.07 10.61 -9.46
CA ASP A 525 36.64 10.95 -9.41
C ASP A 525 35.77 9.69 -9.22
N PRO A 526 34.65 9.78 -8.47
CA PRO A 526 33.70 8.68 -8.31
C PRO A 526 32.95 8.39 -9.62
N GLN A 527 32.43 7.18 -9.81
CA GLN A 527 32.06 6.68 -11.15
C GLN A 527 30.74 5.94 -11.18
N ASN A 528 30.03 6.01 -12.31
CA ASN A 528 28.76 5.31 -12.47
C ASN A 528 28.97 3.87 -12.93
N VAL A 529 28.03 2.99 -12.56
CA VAL A 529 28.08 1.56 -12.85
C VAL A 529 26.88 1.15 -13.70
N LEU A 530 27.14 0.50 -14.82
CA LEU A 530 26.19 -0.35 -15.53
C LEU A 530 26.78 -1.76 -15.57
N GLU A 531 26.21 -2.64 -14.76
CA GLU A 531 26.68 -4.02 -14.67
C GLU A 531 25.55 -5.00 -14.97
N LYS A 532 25.84 -5.98 -15.83
CA LYS A 532 24.92 -7.07 -16.17
C LYS A 532 23.55 -6.59 -16.67
N CYS A 533 23.51 -5.40 -17.28
CA CYS A 533 22.29 -4.82 -17.81
C CYS A 533 22.03 -5.31 -19.22
N ILE A 534 20.75 -5.51 -19.57
CA ILE A 534 20.36 -6.07 -20.86
C ILE A 534 19.38 -5.16 -21.60
N ALA A 535 19.84 -4.55 -22.70
CA ALA A 535 18.97 -3.82 -23.63
C ALA A 535 18.27 -4.81 -24.56
N TRP A 536 17.06 -5.21 -24.21
CA TRP A 536 16.23 -6.14 -24.99
C TRP A 536 15.13 -5.42 -25.77
N ASN A 537 15.43 -4.18 -26.18
CA ASN A 537 14.52 -3.31 -26.92
C ASN A 537 14.39 -3.79 -28.37
N ASP A 538 13.19 -3.70 -28.93
CA ASP A 538 12.98 -3.96 -30.36
C ASP A 538 13.39 -2.75 -31.21
N LEU A 539 13.13 -1.53 -30.72
CA LEU A 539 13.39 -0.29 -31.46
C LEU A 539 13.97 0.81 -30.54
N ILE A 540 15.09 1.38 -30.97
CA ILE A 540 15.63 2.66 -30.47
C ILE A 540 15.73 3.60 -31.66
N LYS A 541 15.06 4.75 -31.59
CA LYS A 541 14.89 5.63 -32.74
C LYS A 541 15.14 7.11 -32.42
N ALA A 542 16.16 7.67 -33.05
CA ALA A 542 16.37 9.11 -33.08
C ALA A 542 15.34 9.79 -34.01
N ARG A 543 14.81 10.94 -33.60
CA ARG A 543 13.85 11.76 -34.37
C ARG A 543 14.55 13.00 -34.89
N SER A 544 14.40 13.28 -36.19
CA SER A 544 15.04 14.41 -36.88
C SER A 544 15.04 15.72 -36.06
N PHE A 545 16.21 16.12 -35.56
CA PHE A 545 16.40 17.37 -34.83
C PHE A 545 16.86 18.48 -35.78
N SER A 546 16.16 19.61 -35.74
CA SER A 546 16.29 20.71 -36.70
C SER A 546 17.52 21.60 -36.51
N SER A 547 18.37 21.38 -35.50
CA SER A 547 19.48 22.31 -35.20
C SER A 547 20.70 22.15 -36.10
N GLY A 548 20.83 21.05 -36.86
CA GLY A 548 22.00 20.81 -37.72
C GLY A 548 23.33 20.63 -36.97
N ASP A 549 23.31 20.61 -35.63
CA ASP A 549 24.50 20.48 -34.79
C ASP A 549 24.79 19.00 -34.51
N LYS A 550 25.84 18.48 -35.15
CA LYS A 550 26.26 17.07 -35.02
C LYS A 550 26.90 16.74 -33.67
N SER A 551 27.19 17.75 -32.84
CA SER A 551 27.91 17.59 -31.58
C SER A 551 27.13 16.87 -30.47
N HIS A 552 25.87 16.49 -30.71
CA HIS A 552 25.04 15.80 -29.71
C HIS A 552 24.40 14.50 -30.22
N TYR A 553 24.61 14.10 -31.48
CA TYR A 553 24.05 12.85 -32.00
C TYR A 553 24.79 11.63 -31.44
N SER A 554 24.13 10.87 -30.57
CA SER A 554 24.65 9.61 -30.08
C SER A 554 23.51 8.66 -29.71
N THR A 555 23.52 7.45 -30.26
CA THR A 555 22.57 6.40 -29.93
C THR A 555 23.34 5.11 -29.65
N GLY A 556 23.18 4.56 -28.46
CA GLY A 556 23.78 3.30 -28.04
C GLY A 556 22.70 2.29 -27.68
N ALA A 557 23.02 1.00 -27.79
CA ALA A 557 22.06 -0.02 -27.39
C ALA A 557 21.90 -0.05 -25.86
N ILE A 558 23.00 0.05 -25.11
CA ILE A 558 22.98 0.12 -23.65
C ILE A 558 22.86 1.57 -23.20
N ALA A 559 23.81 2.41 -23.62
CA ALA A 559 23.91 3.79 -23.18
C ALA A 559 24.15 4.74 -24.36
N GLY A 560 23.36 5.81 -24.43
CA GLY A 560 23.39 6.75 -25.55
C GLY A 560 24.64 7.62 -25.58
N TYR A 561 24.96 8.24 -24.45
CA TYR A 561 26.18 9.02 -24.26
C TYR A 561 26.85 8.54 -22.98
N ILE A 562 28.15 8.25 -23.03
CA ILE A 562 28.94 7.87 -21.85
C ILE A 562 30.25 8.69 -21.78
N ALA A 563 30.64 9.06 -20.55
CA ALA A 563 32.00 9.50 -20.27
C ALA A 563 32.99 8.33 -20.26
N THR A 564 34.29 8.61 -20.42
CA THR A 564 35.37 7.60 -20.50
C THR A 564 35.71 6.92 -19.17
N HIS A 565 35.10 7.33 -18.06
CA HIS A 565 35.43 6.86 -16.70
C HIS A 565 34.17 6.31 -15.99
N ASN A 566 33.55 5.27 -16.57
CA ASN A 566 32.43 4.53 -15.98
C ASN A 566 32.78 3.02 -15.92
N TYR A 567 32.12 2.26 -15.05
CA TYR A 567 32.17 0.80 -15.04
C TYR A 567 31.03 0.22 -15.86
N LEU A 568 31.35 -0.26 -17.05
CA LEU A 568 30.42 -0.84 -18.01
C LEU A 568 30.81 -2.31 -18.20
N THR A 569 30.17 -3.19 -17.47
CA THR A 569 30.59 -4.59 -17.36
C THR A 569 29.43 -5.53 -17.65
N ASP A 570 29.71 -6.55 -18.46
CA ASP A 570 28.80 -7.63 -18.79
C ASP A 570 27.43 -7.17 -19.30
N CYS A 571 27.39 -6.04 -20.01
CA CYS A 571 26.17 -5.50 -20.60
C CYS A 571 25.89 -6.15 -21.96
N TYR A 572 24.64 -6.56 -22.18
CA TYR A 572 24.21 -7.24 -23.40
C TYR A 572 23.07 -6.51 -24.10
N ARG A 573 23.01 -6.66 -25.41
CA ARG A 573 21.88 -6.20 -26.22
C ARG A 573 21.22 -7.36 -26.98
N LYS A 574 19.97 -7.17 -27.37
CA LYS A 574 19.29 -8.05 -28.31
C LYS A 574 20.11 -8.16 -29.62
N ALA A 575 20.15 -9.35 -30.19
CA ALA A 575 20.98 -9.65 -31.37
C ALA A 575 20.52 -8.84 -32.60
N ASP A 576 19.21 -8.69 -32.75
CA ASP A 576 18.48 -8.08 -33.86
C ASP A 576 17.83 -6.74 -33.47
N ILE A 577 18.41 -6.02 -32.50
CA ILE A 577 17.93 -4.70 -32.10
C ILE A 577 17.92 -3.73 -33.30
N ASP A 578 16.79 -3.07 -33.53
CA ASP A 578 16.68 -2.03 -34.56
C ASP A 578 17.06 -0.67 -33.97
N ILE A 579 18.19 -0.13 -34.41
CA ILE A 579 18.65 1.21 -34.04
C ILE A 579 18.55 2.12 -35.27
N GLN A 580 17.59 3.03 -35.25
CA GLN A 580 17.35 4.02 -36.30
C GLN A 580 17.94 5.36 -35.88
N ASP A 581 19.19 5.61 -36.25
CA ASP A 581 19.90 6.87 -35.97
C ASP A 581 20.02 7.76 -37.22
N TYR A 582 20.59 8.96 -37.08
CA TYR A 582 20.86 9.88 -38.18
C TYR A 582 21.86 9.29 -39.19
N SER A 583 21.35 8.76 -40.30
CA SER A 583 22.08 8.38 -41.54
C SER A 583 23.43 7.68 -41.33
N ASP A 584 23.44 6.35 -41.14
CA ASP A 584 24.62 5.46 -41.21
C ASP A 584 25.87 5.86 -40.38
N LEU A 585 25.78 6.85 -39.48
CA LEU A 585 26.94 7.43 -38.79
C LEU A 585 27.55 6.48 -37.75
N PHE A 586 26.77 5.56 -37.18
CA PHE A 586 27.23 4.64 -36.12
C PHE A 586 26.68 3.23 -36.34
N PRO A 587 27.45 2.32 -36.96
CA PRO A 587 27.03 0.92 -37.03
C PRO A 587 26.90 0.35 -35.62
N VAL A 588 25.96 -0.55 -35.40
CA VAL A 588 25.90 -1.33 -34.15
C VAL A 588 26.99 -2.39 -34.20
N TYR A 589 27.85 -2.44 -33.19
CA TYR A 589 28.90 -3.45 -33.07
C TYR A 589 28.97 -3.99 -31.64
N ASP A 590 29.70 -5.08 -31.46
CA ASP A 590 29.99 -5.62 -30.14
C ASP A 590 31.06 -4.78 -29.47
N GLN A 591 30.75 -4.31 -28.26
CA GLN A 591 31.69 -3.59 -27.40
C GLN A 591 31.93 -4.40 -26.13
N GLU A 592 33.21 -4.66 -25.85
CA GLU A 592 33.68 -5.33 -24.64
C GLU A 592 33.50 -4.45 -23.40
N ASN A 593 33.76 -5.05 -22.24
CA ASN A 593 33.72 -4.36 -20.95
C ASN A 593 34.66 -3.15 -20.92
N ALA A 594 34.17 -2.07 -20.34
CA ALA A 594 34.91 -0.82 -20.22
C ALA A 594 34.94 -0.34 -18.77
N THR A 595 36.12 0.08 -18.33
CA THR A 595 36.39 0.51 -16.95
C THR A 595 37.39 1.65 -17.00
N PRO A 596 37.68 2.38 -15.91
CA PRO A 596 38.75 3.39 -15.91
C PRO A 596 40.12 2.82 -16.30
N SER A 597 40.40 1.58 -15.90
CA SER A 597 41.64 0.89 -16.23
C SER A 597 41.67 0.34 -17.66
N ASN A 598 40.50 0.22 -18.30
CA ASN A 598 40.34 -0.20 -19.67
C ASN A 598 39.24 0.66 -20.33
N PRO A 599 39.52 1.96 -20.54
CA PRO A 599 38.50 2.89 -21.01
C PRO A 599 38.09 2.52 -22.43
N LEU A 600 36.88 2.88 -22.82
CA LEU A 600 36.39 2.63 -24.17
C LEU A 600 37.32 3.24 -25.21
N VAL A 601 37.79 2.38 -26.11
CA VAL A 601 38.59 2.75 -27.28
C VAL A 601 37.64 2.96 -28.44
N ILE A 602 36.92 4.08 -28.45
CA ILE A 602 36.04 4.46 -29.57
C ILE A 602 36.70 5.61 -30.33
N GLN A 603 36.60 5.64 -31.65
CA GLN A 603 36.90 6.84 -32.41
C GLN A 603 35.90 7.93 -32.01
N GLU A 604 36.38 9.12 -31.66
CA GLU A 604 35.50 10.29 -31.49
C GLU A 604 34.58 10.41 -32.71
N VAL A 605 33.32 10.75 -32.46
CA VAL A 605 32.41 11.12 -33.54
C VAL A 605 33.03 12.30 -34.30
N ASP A 606 33.17 12.16 -35.61
CA ASP A 606 33.88 13.11 -36.47
C ASP A 606 33.28 14.53 -36.30
N GLY A 607 34.03 15.44 -35.66
CA GLY A 607 33.60 16.81 -35.36
C GLY A 607 32.84 17.04 -34.04
N ALA A 608 32.74 16.03 -33.16
CA ALA A 608 32.07 16.12 -31.86
C ALA A 608 32.95 15.53 -30.75
N ALA A 609 33.70 16.40 -30.05
CA ALA A 609 34.50 15.98 -28.91
C ALA A 609 33.58 15.37 -27.82
N TYR A 610 33.96 14.20 -27.31
CA TYR A 610 33.36 13.53 -26.15
C TYR A 610 31.99 12.84 -26.31
N ASN A 611 31.52 12.48 -27.52
CA ASN A 611 30.34 11.62 -27.70
C ASN A 611 30.73 10.15 -27.89
N PHE A 612 30.29 9.27 -27.00
CA PHE A 612 30.60 7.85 -27.05
C PHE A 612 29.33 7.03 -26.85
N PRO A 613 28.78 6.35 -27.87
CA PRO A 613 27.71 5.38 -27.68
C PRO A 613 28.27 4.05 -27.15
N TYR A 614 27.51 3.39 -26.30
CA TYR A 614 27.82 2.04 -25.81
C TYR A 614 26.71 1.06 -26.16
N HIS A 615 27.06 0.03 -26.92
CA HIS A 615 26.17 -1.01 -27.42
C HIS A 615 26.25 -2.31 -26.61
N GLY A 616 27.29 -2.50 -25.79
CA GLY A 616 27.55 -3.79 -25.14
C GLY A 616 27.73 -4.93 -26.14
N LYS A 617 27.57 -6.16 -25.66
CA LYS A 617 27.74 -7.37 -26.49
C LYS A 617 26.40 -7.87 -27.06
N ALA A 618 26.37 -8.28 -28.31
CA ALA A 618 25.23 -9.00 -28.87
C ALA A 618 24.97 -10.30 -28.13
N ALA A 619 23.72 -10.55 -27.77
CA ALA A 619 23.28 -11.90 -27.49
C ALA A 619 23.48 -12.79 -28.74
N ALA A 620 23.78 -14.07 -28.53
CA ALA A 620 23.83 -15.02 -29.63
C ALA A 620 22.45 -15.13 -30.29
N SER A 621 22.42 -15.22 -31.63
CA SER A 621 21.18 -15.33 -32.40
C SER A 621 20.30 -16.48 -31.87
N GLY A 622 19.01 -16.22 -31.69
CA GLY A 622 18.02 -17.18 -31.18
C GLY A 622 18.04 -17.39 -29.65
N LYS A 623 18.92 -16.72 -28.89
CA LYS A 623 18.85 -16.72 -27.42
C LYS A 623 17.69 -15.87 -26.93
N THR A 624 17.03 -16.35 -25.88
CA THR A 624 16.03 -15.57 -25.14
C THR A 624 16.70 -14.67 -24.10
N LEU A 625 15.99 -13.65 -23.62
CA LEU A 625 16.49 -12.76 -22.57
C LEU A 625 16.80 -13.54 -21.29
N SER A 626 15.92 -14.47 -20.89
CA SER A 626 16.13 -15.36 -19.73
C SER A 626 17.42 -16.15 -19.82
N GLN A 627 17.76 -16.68 -21.00
CA GLN A 627 19.02 -17.42 -21.18
C GLN A 627 20.25 -16.53 -21.06
N VAL A 628 20.16 -15.28 -21.51
CA VAL A 628 21.25 -14.29 -21.35
C VAL A 628 21.41 -13.91 -19.89
N ALA A 629 20.31 -13.58 -19.20
CA ALA A 629 20.30 -13.26 -17.78
C ALA A 629 20.85 -14.41 -16.90
N GLN A 630 20.44 -15.65 -17.17
CA GLN A 630 21.00 -16.84 -16.50
C GLN A 630 22.51 -16.97 -16.72
N ALA A 631 22.99 -16.73 -17.95
CA ALA A 631 24.41 -16.80 -18.27
C ALA A 631 25.23 -15.70 -17.58
N LEU A 632 24.61 -14.53 -17.33
CA LEU A 632 25.18 -13.44 -16.54
C LEU A 632 25.17 -13.73 -15.02
N GLY A 633 24.59 -14.84 -14.60
CA GLY A 633 24.50 -15.25 -13.21
C GLY A 633 23.48 -14.46 -12.39
N TRP A 634 22.42 -13.94 -13.03
CA TRP A 634 21.32 -13.32 -12.30
C TRP A 634 20.71 -14.30 -11.30
N ASN A 635 20.33 -13.80 -10.11
CA ASN A 635 19.89 -14.64 -9.01
C ASN A 635 18.52 -15.26 -9.29
N SER A 636 18.45 -16.60 -9.34
CA SER A 636 17.22 -17.36 -9.59
C SER A 636 16.22 -17.35 -8.42
N GLN A 637 16.56 -16.74 -7.28
CA GLN A 637 15.61 -16.46 -6.21
C GLN A 637 14.83 -15.16 -6.46
N VAL A 638 15.42 -14.21 -7.18
CA VAL A 638 14.80 -12.93 -7.56
C VAL A 638 14.07 -13.05 -8.90
N TRP A 639 14.62 -13.84 -9.81
CA TRP A 639 14.14 -13.99 -11.17
C TRP A 639 13.75 -15.44 -11.48
N ASP A 640 12.53 -15.64 -11.96
CA ASP A 640 12.13 -16.83 -12.71
C ASP A 640 12.54 -16.69 -14.17
N PHE A 641 13.20 -17.71 -14.69
CA PHE A 641 13.73 -17.78 -16.05
C PHE A 641 13.05 -18.87 -16.90
N SER A 642 11.92 -19.40 -16.45
CA SER A 642 11.18 -20.47 -17.13
C SER A 642 10.65 -20.05 -18.51
N GLY A 643 10.35 -18.76 -18.70
CA GLY A 643 9.87 -18.16 -19.94
C GLY A 643 10.95 -17.46 -20.77
N PRO A 644 10.58 -16.82 -21.91
CA PRO A 644 11.52 -16.10 -22.77
C PRO A 644 12.02 -14.78 -22.18
N LEU A 645 11.30 -14.21 -21.22
CA LEU A 645 11.68 -13.02 -20.44
C LEU A 645 11.83 -13.42 -18.97
N PRO A 646 12.82 -12.87 -18.23
CA PRO A 646 12.91 -13.01 -16.78
C PRO A 646 11.67 -12.41 -16.12
N VAL A 647 11.11 -13.09 -15.14
CA VAL A 647 9.96 -12.59 -14.36
C VAL A 647 10.37 -12.48 -12.91
N LEU A 648 10.01 -11.39 -12.23
CA LEU A 648 10.29 -11.24 -10.80
C LEU A 648 9.45 -12.22 -9.99
N THR A 649 10.07 -12.89 -9.02
CA THR A 649 9.41 -13.88 -8.14
C THR A 649 8.59 -13.26 -7.01
N GLY A 650 8.68 -11.93 -6.82
CA GLY A 650 8.15 -11.20 -5.67
C GLY A 650 9.09 -11.20 -4.46
N LEU A 651 10.27 -11.81 -4.55
CA LEU A 651 11.30 -11.75 -3.53
C LEU A 651 12.19 -10.53 -3.76
N ALA A 652 12.08 -9.51 -2.89
CA ALA A 652 13.12 -8.50 -2.77
C ALA A 652 14.19 -9.03 -1.83
N LEU A 653 15.31 -9.47 -2.39
CA LEU A 653 16.51 -9.63 -1.58
C LEU A 653 17.11 -8.25 -1.48
N PHE A 654 17.01 -7.55 -0.35
CA PHE A 654 17.99 -6.50 -0.06
C PHE A 654 19.36 -7.18 0.05
N VAL A 655 19.97 -7.44 -1.11
CA VAL A 655 21.35 -7.85 -1.21
C VAL A 655 22.11 -6.57 -1.07
N ASP A 656 22.41 -6.17 0.15
CA ASP A 656 23.49 -5.23 0.33
C ASP A 656 24.76 -5.91 -0.20
N ASN A 657 25.17 -5.42 -1.38
CA ASN A 657 26.36 -5.65 -2.20
C ASN A 657 26.35 -6.83 -3.21
N TYR A 658 26.30 -6.46 -4.50
CA TYR A 658 27.22 -6.95 -5.54
C TYR A 658 28.44 -6.02 -5.51
N GLN A 659 29.50 -6.37 -4.77
CA GLN A 659 30.85 -6.60 -5.32
C GLN A 659 31.34 -5.52 -6.30
N GLU A 660 32.15 -4.59 -5.80
CA GLU A 660 33.09 -3.81 -6.62
C GLU A 660 33.98 -4.78 -7.43
N SER A 661 33.80 -4.85 -8.74
CA SER A 661 34.81 -5.43 -9.62
C SER A 661 35.93 -4.40 -9.82
N GLY A 662 36.98 -4.43 -8.97
CA GLY A 662 38.06 -3.46 -9.17
C GLY A 662 39.21 -3.35 -8.16
N ALA A 663 39.57 -4.40 -7.41
CA ALA A 663 40.89 -4.47 -6.75
C ALA A 663 41.44 -5.89 -6.85
N PRO A 664 42.76 -6.08 -7.07
CA PRO A 664 43.34 -7.29 -7.64
C PRO A 664 43.19 -8.49 -6.70
N ASN A 665 42.68 -9.59 -7.26
CA ASN A 665 42.79 -10.98 -6.81
C ASN A 665 43.02 -11.20 -5.30
N ALA A 666 41.93 -11.42 -4.56
CA ALA A 666 41.95 -12.21 -3.32
C ALA A 666 41.11 -13.48 -3.56
N PRO A 667 41.55 -14.64 -3.04
CA PRO A 667 41.16 -15.96 -3.56
C PRO A 667 39.67 -16.22 -3.38
N THR A 668 39.09 -16.83 -4.40
CA THR A 668 37.76 -17.43 -4.42
C THR A 668 37.56 -18.35 -3.22
N GLY A 669 36.96 -17.84 -2.14
CA GLY A 669 36.35 -18.63 -1.09
C GLY A 669 34.94 -19.04 -1.53
N THR A 670 34.60 -20.30 -1.36
CA THR A 670 33.43 -20.97 -1.91
C THR A 670 32.10 -20.31 -1.52
N ASN A 671 31.27 -20.02 -2.52
CA ASN A 671 29.83 -19.81 -2.40
C ASN A 671 29.17 -21.02 -1.70
N SER A 672 29.02 -20.96 -0.38
CA SER A 672 28.09 -21.85 0.31
C SER A 672 26.70 -21.22 0.23
N LYS A 673 25.75 -21.97 -0.34
CA LYS A 673 24.33 -21.58 -0.35
C LYS A 673 23.82 -21.39 1.10
N PRO A 674 22.76 -20.61 1.35
CA PRO A 674 22.04 -20.70 2.61
C PRO A 674 21.77 -22.17 2.95
N GLY A 675 22.15 -22.58 4.15
CA GLY A 675 22.05 -23.96 4.63
C GLY A 675 23.20 -24.92 4.28
N GLN A 676 24.21 -24.49 3.53
CA GLN A 676 25.41 -25.31 3.34
C GLN A 676 26.44 -24.98 4.43
N GLU A 677 26.56 -25.85 5.44
CA GLU A 677 27.58 -25.70 6.49
C GLU A 677 29.00 -25.78 5.92
N VAL A 678 29.88 -24.89 6.41
CA VAL A 678 31.31 -24.89 6.10
C VAL A 678 32.07 -25.06 7.41
N ARG A 679 33.16 -25.82 7.39
CA ARG A 679 34.09 -25.92 8.53
C ARG A 679 35.52 -25.83 8.01
N PRO A 680 36.40 -25.02 8.62
CA PRO A 680 37.80 -24.98 8.23
C PRO A 680 38.48 -26.33 8.45
N ALA A 681 39.38 -26.70 7.54
CA ALA A 681 40.28 -27.84 7.73
C ALA A 681 41.61 -27.36 8.34
N ALA A 682 42.32 -28.26 9.03
CA ALA A 682 43.65 -27.95 9.56
C ALA A 682 44.63 -27.57 8.42
N GLY A 683 45.47 -26.55 8.66
CA GLY A 683 46.35 -25.93 7.66
C GLY A 683 45.93 -24.53 7.26
N ASN A 684 46.76 -23.80 6.50
CA ASN A 684 46.50 -22.42 6.06
C ASN A 684 46.12 -21.45 7.21
N GLY A 685 46.83 -21.55 8.33
CA GLY A 685 46.57 -20.75 9.53
C GLY A 685 45.56 -21.38 10.49
N TRP A 686 44.84 -22.43 10.10
CA TRP A 686 43.89 -23.12 10.97
C TRP A 686 44.51 -24.29 11.72
N THR A 687 44.26 -24.32 13.02
CA THR A 687 44.40 -25.49 13.90
C THR A 687 42.99 -25.99 14.23
N VAL A 688 42.78 -27.31 14.09
CA VAL A 688 41.48 -27.94 14.37
C VAL A 688 41.72 -29.14 15.27
N GLN A 689 41.01 -29.22 16.39
CA GLN A 689 41.12 -30.33 17.34
C GLN A 689 39.78 -30.62 18.02
N GLN A 690 39.61 -31.85 18.49
CA GLN A 690 38.56 -32.19 19.44
C GLN A 690 38.93 -31.61 20.80
N VAL A 691 37.98 -30.98 21.50
CA VAL A 691 38.24 -30.50 22.88
C VAL A 691 38.45 -31.68 23.82
N VAL A 692 37.68 -32.75 23.64
CA VAL A 692 37.87 -34.02 24.36
C VAL A 692 38.23 -35.10 23.35
N SER A 693 39.40 -35.72 23.55
CA SER A 693 39.92 -36.73 22.62
C SER A 693 38.94 -37.90 22.46
N GLY A 694 38.59 -38.21 21.21
CA GLY A 694 37.63 -39.26 20.87
C GLY A 694 36.17 -38.80 20.81
N GLU A 695 35.89 -37.52 21.04
CA GLU A 695 34.54 -36.94 21.03
C GLU A 695 34.42 -35.82 20.00
N ASN A 696 33.41 -35.90 19.13
CA ASN A 696 33.13 -34.87 18.12
C ASN A 696 32.08 -33.85 18.57
N ASP A 697 31.55 -34.00 19.78
CA ASP A 697 30.51 -33.12 20.33
C ASP A 697 30.98 -31.66 20.46
N ILE A 698 32.29 -31.46 20.64
CA ILE A 698 32.89 -30.14 20.82
C ILE A 698 34.22 -30.07 20.05
N MET A 699 34.24 -29.26 18.99
CA MET A 699 35.42 -29.00 18.18
C MET A 699 35.99 -27.62 18.50
N TYR A 700 37.31 -27.51 18.52
CA TYR A 700 38.04 -26.25 18.69
C TYR A 700 38.80 -25.90 17.41
N TYR A 701 38.62 -24.67 16.97
CA TYR A 701 39.30 -24.07 15.84
C TYR A 701 40.10 -22.86 16.33
N ALA A 702 41.36 -22.77 15.91
CA ALA A 702 42.17 -21.57 16.09
C ALA A 702 42.73 -21.13 14.74
N PHE A 703 42.50 -19.89 14.37
CA PHE A 703 43.09 -19.25 13.19
C PHE A 703 44.18 -18.29 13.64
N ASP A 704 45.40 -18.50 13.15
CA ASP A 704 46.50 -17.55 13.25
C ASP A 704 47.03 -17.27 11.85
N GLY A 705 46.75 -16.07 11.35
CA GLY A 705 47.14 -15.71 10.00
C GLY A 705 46.56 -14.39 9.53
N LYS A 706 46.79 -14.09 8.25
CA LYS A 706 46.17 -12.93 7.60
C LYS A 706 44.77 -13.29 7.16
N GLU A 707 43.78 -12.58 7.69
CA GLU A 707 42.40 -12.75 7.22
C GLU A 707 42.25 -12.22 5.79
N SER A 708 41.32 -12.80 5.03
CA SER A 708 41.23 -12.60 3.57
C SER A 708 40.62 -11.27 3.14
N TYR A 709 40.01 -10.51 4.04
CA TYR A 709 39.25 -9.31 3.73
C TYR A 709 40.10 -8.01 3.80
N THR A 710 40.97 -7.84 4.80
CA THR A 710 41.94 -6.72 4.86
C THR A 710 43.40 -7.14 4.77
N GLY A 711 43.70 -8.45 4.76
CA GLY A 711 45.07 -8.97 4.77
C GLY A 711 45.82 -8.68 6.07
N LYS A 712 45.09 -8.36 7.15
CA LYS A 712 45.65 -8.04 8.46
C LYS A 712 45.81 -9.31 9.29
N THR A 713 46.84 -9.36 10.13
CA THR A 713 47.06 -10.47 11.06
C THR A 713 45.91 -10.52 12.06
N GLN A 714 45.32 -11.70 12.23
CA GLN A 714 44.27 -11.97 13.20
C GLN A 714 44.56 -13.28 13.93
N GLN A 715 44.18 -13.31 15.20
CA GLN A 715 44.11 -14.52 16.01
C GLN A 715 42.66 -14.71 16.46
N ILE A 716 42.06 -15.82 16.04
CA ILE A 716 40.62 -16.08 16.18
C ILE A 716 40.42 -17.49 16.69
N PHE A 717 39.52 -17.65 17.64
CA PHE A 717 39.25 -18.89 18.34
C PHE A 717 37.76 -19.19 18.28
N VAL A 718 37.41 -20.41 17.89
CA VAL A 718 36.02 -20.85 17.74
C VAL A 718 35.83 -22.20 18.40
N ILE A 719 34.84 -22.30 19.28
CA ILE A 719 34.29 -23.58 19.74
C ILE A 719 33.03 -23.85 18.93
N ASP A 720 32.99 -25.00 18.26
CA ASP A 720 31.81 -25.55 17.60
C ASP A 720 31.21 -26.63 18.51
N PHE A 721 30.05 -26.34 19.09
CA PHE A 721 29.33 -27.22 20.00
C PHE A 721 28.07 -27.78 19.34
N ASP A 722 28.03 -29.11 19.19
CA ASP A 722 26.83 -29.83 18.73
C ASP A 722 25.75 -29.83 19.82
N LEU A 723 24.67 -29.08 19.62
CA LEU A 723 23.55 -29.00 20.58
C LEU A 723 22.81 -30.33 20.76
N SER A 724 23.00 -31.30 19.87
CA SER A 724 22.44 -32.64 20.03
C SER A 724 23.20 -33.50 21.06
N SER A 725 24.35 -33.02 21.54
CA SER A 725 25.21 -33.75 22.48
C SER A 725 24.43 -34.28 23.69
N THR A 726 24.63 -35.57 23.97
CA THR A 726 24.10 -36.26 25.16
C THR A 726 25.07 -36.24 26.33
N LYS A 727 26.27 -35.68 26.15
CA LYS A 727 27.33 -35.62 27.16
C LYS A 727 27.51 -34.23 27.75
N TYR A 728 27.27 -33.19 26.96
CA TYR A 728 27.49 -31.81 27.36
C TYR A 728 26.22 -30.97 27.21
N LYS A 729 26.18 -29.87 27.95
CA LYS A 729 25.11 -28.87 27.89
C LYS A 729 25.68 -27.47 27.98
N LEU A 730 24.94 -26.51 27.42
CA LEU A 730 25.22 -25.09 27.58
C LEU A 730 24.64 -24.57 28.88
N GLN A 731 25.41 -23.82 29.65
CA GLN A 731 24.94 -23.15 30.86
C GLN A 731 25.27 -21.66 30.80
N PHE A 732 24.28 -20.82 31.14
CA PHE A 732 24.50 -19.42 31.42
C PHE A 732 24.95 -19.27 32.86
N VAL A 733 26.00 -18.51 33.09
CA VAL A 733 26.50 -18.23 34.43
C VAL A 733 26.42 -16.75 34.71
N TYR A 734 25.87 -16.41 35.87
CA TYR A 734 25.88 -15.07 36.45
C TYR A 734 26.57 -15.10 37.81
N GLU A 735 27.60 -14.26 38.00
CA GLU A 735 28.39 -14.19 39.23
C GLU A 735 28.39 -12.79 39.84
N LYS A 736 28.30 -12.77 41.18
CA LYS A 736 28.44 -11.54 41.98
C LYS A 736 29.14 -11.87 43.31
N PRO A 737 30.35 -11.35 43.58
CA PRO A 737 31.12 -10.41 42.77
C PRO A 737 31.52 -10.97 41.41
N VAL A 738 31.83 -10.08 40.45
CA VAL A 738 32.30 -10.47 39.11
C VAL A 738 33.54 -11.35 39.17
N MET A 739 33.67 -12.27 38.22
CA MET A 739 34.76 -13.25 38.14
C MET A 739 35.40 -13.20 36.75
N THR A 740 36.68 -13.61 36.62
CA THR A 740 37.28 -13.82 35.29
C THR A 740 36.67 -15.05 34.62
N ASN A 741 36.84 -15.16 33.30
CA ASN A 741 36.29 -16.29 32.57
C ASN A 741 36.97 -17.62 32.96
N SER A 742 38.27 -17.58 33.27
CA SER A 742 39.02 -18.72 33.81
C SER A 742 38.56 -19.17 35.19
N GLU A 743 38.27 -18.24 36.10
CA GLU A 743 37.72 -18.59 37.42
C GLU A 743 36.36 -19.27 37.29
N VAL A 744 35.49 -18.77 36.40
CA VAL A 744 34.18 -19.38 36.09
C VAL A 744 34.36 -20.75 35.44
N PHE A 745 35.27 -20.87 34.47
CA PHE A 745 35.60 -22.12 33.80
C PHE A 745 35.98 -23.22 34.81
N HIS A 746 36.85 -22.90 35.76
CA HIS A 746 37.26 -23.84 36.82
C HIS A 746 36.15 -24.11 37.84
N LYS A 747 35.43 -23.07 38.29
CA LYS A 747 34.34 -23.19 39.27
C LYS A 747 33.24 -24.15 38.82
N TYR A 748 32.90 -24.10 37.53
CA TYR A 748 31.81 -24.91 36.96
C TYR A 748 32.29 -26.23 36.34
N GLY A 749 33.60 -26.53 36.38
CA GLY A 749 34.15 -27.73 35.75
C GLY A 749 33.88 -27.78 34.24
N ALA A 750 33.93 -26.62 33.59
CA ALA A 750 33.61 -26.48 32.18
C ALA A 750 34.69 -27.11 31.29
N VAL A 751 34.27 -27.54 30.09
CA VAL A 751 35.17 -27.99 29.03
C VAL A 751 35.48 -26.89 28.03
N ALA A 752 34.62 -25.88 27.92
CA ALA A 752 34.88 -24.63 27.23
C ALA A 752 34.05 -23.47 27.83
N SER A 753 34.52 -22.23 27.73
CA SER A 753 33.76 -21.05 28.14
C SER A 753 34.17 -19.78 27.42
N ILE A 754 33.25 -18.81 27.33
CA ILE A 754 33.52 -17.44 26.89
C ILE A 754 32.84 -16.41 27.80
N ASN A 755 33.35 -15.17 27.77
CA ASN A 755 32.60 -14.02 28.28
C ASN A 755 31.29 -13.84 27.49
N CYS A 756 30.26 -13.22 28.09
CA CYS A 756 28.96 -13.07 27.44
C CYS A 756 28.51 -11.61 27.27
N GLY A 757 27.45 -11.18 27.96
CA GLY A 757 26.78 -9.92 27.71
C GLY A 757 27.62 -8.70 28.09
N TYR A 758 27.23 -7.55 27.56
CA TYR A 758 27.71 -6.24 27.99
C TYR A 758 27.41 -5.98 29.48
N GLU A 759 27.81 -4.81 29.97
CA GLU A 759 27.51 -4.38 31.33
C GLU A 759 26.01 -4.52 31.66
N ILE A 760 25.70 -5.10 32.82
CA ILE A 760 24.33 -5.40 33.23
C ILE A 760 23.39 -4.19 33.25
N SER A 761 23.91 -2.98 33.41
CA SER A 761 23.14 -1.73 33.35
C SER A 761 22.68 -1.36 31.93
N SER A 762 23.31 -1.95 30.91
CA SER A 762 23.08 -1.63 29.51
C SER A 762 22.28 -2.69 28.76
N ILE A 763 22.07 -3.87 29.33
CA ILE A 763 21.38 -4.98 28.65
C ILE A 763 20.17 -5.51 29.40
N ALA A 764 19.28 -6.19 28.69
CA ALA A 764 18.26 -7.05 29.27
C ALA A 764 18.78 -8.48 29.34
N TYR A 765 18.68 -9.09 30.51
CA TYR A 765 19.09 -10.46 30.71
C TYR A 765 18.29 -11.16 31.80
N LYS A 766 18.10 -12.45 31.58
CA LYS A 766 17.43 -13.38 32.48
C LYS A 766 18.29 -14.63 32.57
N ASN A 767 18.45 -15.11 33.79
CA ASN A 767 19.20 -16.33 34.07
C ASN A 767 18.39 -17.19 35.04
N ASP A 768 18.20 -18.46 34.68
CA ASP A 768 17.44 -19.47 35.44
C ASP A 768 16.07 -18.99 35.89
N GLY A 769 15.31 -18.40 34.97
CA GLY A 769 13.96 -17.88 35.26
C GLY A 769 13.95 -16.50 35.90
N MET A 770 15.07 -16.04 36.47
CA MET A 770 15.14 -14.77 37.16
C MET A 770 15.59 -13.65 36.22
N VAL A 771 14.74 -12.64 36.06
CA VAL A 771 15.09 -11.39 35.40
C VAL A 771 16.06 -10.64 36.29
N ARG A 772 17.24 -10.37 35.75
CA ARG A 772 18.35 -9.79 36.52
C ARG A 772 18.63 -8.34 36.14
N SER A 773 18.39 -7.98 34.88
CA SER A 773 18.32 -6.60 34.43
C SER A 773 17.43 -6.49 33.20
N MET A 774 16.77 -5.35 33.05
CA MET A 774 15.95 -5.00 31.88
C MET A 774 16.36 -3.63 31.36
N MET A 775 17.67 -3.48 31.03
CA MET A 775 18.25 -2.23 30.53
C MET A 775 17.82 -1.02 31.39
N PRO A 776 18.20 -0.92 32.68
CA PRO A 776 17.68 0.11 33.58
C PRO A 776 17.95 1.54 33.10
N ASN A 777 18.99 1.74 32.28
CA ASN A 777 19.41 3.05 31.80
C ASN A 777 19.02 3.27 30.33
N ASN A 778 18.56 4.48 30.02
CA ASN A 778 18.29 4.91 28.64
C ASN A 778 19.58 5.26 27.87
N THR A 779 20.67 5.45 28.58
CA THR A 779 21.98 5.74 28.00
C THR A 779 23.00 4.76 28.54
N ILE A 780 24.06 4.52 27.75
CA ILE A 780 25.22 3.79 28.22
C ILE A 780 25.92 4.68 29.25
N SER A 781 26.13 4.12 30.45
CA SER A 781 26.65 4.82 31.62
C SER A 781 27.86 5.70 31.27
N ASP A 782 27.88 6.92 31.82
CA ASP A 782 28.99 7.89 31.69
C ASP A 782 29.32 8.41 30.28
N THR A 783 28.54 8.05 29.25
CA THR A 783 28.81 8.50 27.87
C THR A 783 27.72 9.38 27.25
N GLY A 784 26.50 9.36 27.79
CA GLY A 784 25.35 10.06 27.22
C GLY A 784 24.83 9.47 25.90
N VAL A 785 25.45 8.39 25.40
CA VAL A 785 25.03 7.69 24.17
C VAL A 785 23.77 6.88 24.46
N ALA A 786 22.78 6.93 23.56
CA ALA A 786 21.57 6.12 23.68
C ALA A 786 21.92 4.63 23.80
N ASN A 787 21.19 3.89 24.65
CA ASN A 787 21.49 2.49 24.90
C ASN A 787 21.02 1.58 23.75
N TRP A 788 21.91 1.36 22.79
CA TRP A 788 21.66 0.60 21.55
C TRP A 788 22.05 -0.88 21.66
N LYS A 789 22.57 -1.35 22.80
CA LYS A 789 23.14 -2.70 22.99
C LYS A 789 22.10 -3.83 23.07
N ASN A 790 20.91 -3.65 22.49
CA ASN A 790 19.72 -4.47 22.74
C ASN A 790 18.87 -4.77 21.49
N GLU A 791 19.43 -4.57 20.29
CA GLU A 791 18.74 -4.82 19.02
C GLU A 791 18.52 -6.31 18.74
N GLY A 792 19.42 -7.18 19.22
CA GLY A 792 19.30 -8.63 19.09
C GLY A 792 19.27 -9.35 20.44
N ALA A 793 18.80 -10.59 20.43
CA ALA A 793 18.76 -11.43 21.61
C ALA A 793 19.07 -12.89 21.31
N PHE A 794 19.74 -13.53 22.25
CA PHE A 794 19.99 -14.97 22.29
C PHE A 794 19.21 -15.58 23.46
N TYR A 795 18.34 -16.54 23.17
CA TYR A 795 17.47 -17.25 24.11
C TYR A 795 17.85 -18.72 24.17
N PHE A 796 17.72 -19.33 25.33
CA PHE A 796 17.99 -20.76 25.49
C PHE A 796 17.32 -21.37 26.71
N ASP A 797 17.01 -22.66 26.60
CA ASP A 797 16.34 -23.45 27.64
C ASP A 797 17.28 -23.88 28.78
N GLY A 798 18.59 -23.63 28.64
CA GLY A 798 19.61 -24.13 29.56
C GLY A 798 20.03 -25.58 29.26
N ASP A 799 19.65 -26.10 28.09
CA ASP A 799 20.00 -27.44 27.66
C ASP A 799 20.41 -27.50 26.17
N ARG A 800 19.44 -27.62 25.25
CA ARG A 800 19.67 -27.90 23.83
C ARG A 800 18.98 -26.92 22.89
N THR A 801 17.91 -26.28 23.35
CA THR A 801 17.10 -25.42 22.50
C THR A 801 17.61 -24.01 22.62
N VAL A 802 17.95 -23.41 21.47
CA VAL A 802 18.37 -22.02 21.39
C VAL A 802 17.57 -21.27 20.34
N LYS A 803 17.45 -19.95 20.48
CA LYS A 803 16.80 -19.07 19.51
C LYS A 803 17.54 -17.75 19.44
N PHE A 804 17.62 -17.20 18.24
CA PHE A 804 18.03 -15.82 17.99
C PHE A 804 16.82 -14.97 17.59
N SER A 805 16.87 -13.69 17.87
CA SER A 805 15.89 -12.69 17.45
C SER A 805 16.60 -11.40 17.13
N PHE A 806 16.13 -10.71 16.09
CA PHE A 806 16.53 -9.35 15.75
C PHE A 806 15.36 -8.36 15.95
N ASP A 807 14.31 -8.79 16.67
CA ASP A 807 13.06 -8.05 16.83
C ASP A 807 13.20 -6.82 17.76
N GLY A 808 14.34 -6.68 18.43
CA GLY A 808 14.69 -5.49 19.19
C GLY A 808 15.18 -4.33 18.31
N TYR A 809 15.57 -4.60 17.07
CA TYR A 809 16.02 -3.60 16.11
C TYR A 809 14.87 -2.65 15.73
N GLY A 810 15.19 -1.36 15.54
CA GLY A 810 14.20 -0.32 15.26
C GLY A 810 13.34 0.14 16.46
N LEU A 811 13.18 -0.70 17.49
CA LEU A 811 12.41 -0.36 18.69
C LEU A 811 13.12 0.69 19.58
N SER A 812 12.35 1.64 20.13
CA SER A 812 12.86 2.51 21.21
C SER A 812 13.22 1.69 22.45
N ILE A 813 14.09 2.21 23.31
CA ILE A 813 14.49 1.55 24.57
C ILE A 813 13.26 1.18 25.43
N SER A 814 12.23 2.02 25.43
CA SER A 814 10.98 1.74 26.17
C SER A 814 10.19 0.57 25.58
N GLN A 815 10.18 0.44 24.25
CA GLN A 815 9.56 -0.68 23.52
C GLN A 815 10.38 -1.95 23.69
N GLN A 816 11.71 -1.88 23.58
CA GLN A 816 12.60 -3.01 23.86
C GLN A 816 12.38 -3.55 25.28
N ARG A 817 12.30 -2.68 26.30
CA ARG A 817 11.98 -3.11 27.68
C ARG A 817 10.66 -3.86 27.76
N LYS A 818 9.60 -3.35 27.14
CA LYS A 818 8.29 -4.03 27.10
C LYS A 818 8.40 -5.36 26.34
N PHE A 819 8.99 -5.34 25.15
CA PHE A 819 9.19 -6.51 24.30
C PHE A 819 9.88 -7.63 25.06
N TYR A 820 11.07 -7.39 25.61
CA TYR A 820 11.79 -8.40 26.37
C TYR A 820 11.11 -8.76 27.70
N THR A 821 10.29 -7.88 28.28
CA THR A 821 9.46 -8.26 29.45
C THR A 821 8.39 -9.29 29.08
N TYR A 822 7.76 -9.16 27.90
CA TYR A 822 6.63 -10.01 27.49
C TYR A 822 7.04 -11.24 26.67
N HIS A 823 8.15 -11.19 25.93
CA HIS A 823 8.61 -12.23 25.02
C HIS A 823 9.70 -13.16 25.61
N THR A 824 9.87 -13.17 26.93
CA THR A 824 10.88 -14.00 27.62
C THR A 824 10.29 -14.97 28.63
N SER A 825 8.97 -15.04 28.77
CA SER A 825 8.30 -15.91 29.76
C SER A 825 8.62 -17.39 29.54
N GLU A 826 8.71 -17.83 28.29
CA GLU A 826 8.95 -19.21 27.88
C GLU A 826 10.43 -19.64 27.95
N TRP A 827 11.35 -18.68 28.04
CA TRP A 827 12.78 -18.94 28.05
C TRP A 827 13.37 -18.71 29.44
N PRO A 828 13.99 -19.72 30.07
CA PRO A 828 14.62 -19.55 31.38
C PRO A 828 15.87 -18.67 31.29
N ASN A 829 16.56 -18.66 30.14
CA ASN A 829 17.75 -17.86 29.92
C ASN A 829 17.60 -17.00 28.65
N PHE A 830 17.98 -15.73 28.74
CA PHE A 830 18.25 -14.91 27.56
C PHE A 830 19.22 -13.77 27.89
N VAL A 831 19.89 -13.29 26.84
CA VAL A 831 20.76 -12.12 26.89
C VAL A 831 20.57 -11.30 25.62
N THR A 832 20.36 -9.99 25.77
CA THR A 832 20.36 -9.07 24.65
C THR A 832 21.76 -8.59 24.33
N SER A 833 21.98 -8.26 23.06
CA SER A 833 23.25 -7.70 22.62
C SER A 833 23.10 -6.94 21.30
N ALA A 834 24.21 -6.36 20.85
CA ALA A 834 24.34 -5.67 19.58
C ALA A 834 25.81 -5.65 19.10
N PRO A 835 26.05 -5.50 17.79
CA PRO A 835 25.05 -5.60 16.75
C PRO A 835 24.68 -7.04 16.36
N MET A 836 23.55 -7.23 15.69
CA MET A 836 23.27 -8.48 14.96
C MET A 836 24.18 -8.57 13.74
N LEU A 837 24.95 -9.65 13.64
CA LEU A 837 25.92 -9.85 12.56
C LEU A 837 25.27 -10.58 11.38
N ILE A 838 24.54 -11.66 11.68
CA ILE A 838 23.86 -12.53 10.70
C ILE A 838 22.45 -12.85 11.21
N ASN A 839 21.44 -12.61 10.39
CA ASN A 839 20.01 -12.76 10.69
C ASN A 839 19.34 -13.66 9.65
N ASP A 840 19.10 -14.92 9.99
CA ASP A 840 18.58 -15.94 9.05
C ASP A 840 19.33 -15.98 7.71
N PHE A 841 20.64 -16.16 7.76
CA PHE A 841 21.60 -16.08 6.65
C PHE A 841 21.74 -14.70 6.00
N ALA A 842 20.85 -13.74 6.25
CA ALA A 842 21.06 -12.35 5.85
C ALA A 842 22.24 -11.77 6.64
N LEU A 843 23.01 -10.89 6.01
CA LEU A 843 24.24 -10.32 6.58
C LEU A 843 24.05 -8.83 6.92
N PRO A 844 23.15 -8.46 7.87
CA PRO A 844 23.00 -7.05 8.25
C PRO A 844 24.33 -6.45 8.70
N GLY A 845 25.26 -7.26 9.23
CA GLY A 845 26.57 -6.74 9.60
C GLY A 845 27.50 -6.39 8.45
N ARG A 846 27.17 -6.76 7.21
CA ARG A 846 27.92 -6.37 6.01
C ARG A 846 27.80 -4.87 5.71
N THR A 847 26.72 -4.24 6.16
CA THR A 847 26.37 -2.85 5.86
C THR A 847 26.80 -1.86 6.91
N PHE A 848 27.54 -2.33 7.93
CA PHE A 848 28.06 -1.49 8.99
C PHE A 848 29.18 -0.54 8.50
N VAL A 849 28.93 0.28 7.46
CA VAL A 849 29.75 1.39 6.95
C VAL A 849 28.90 2.33 6.03
N ASP A 850 28.63 3.54 6.52
CA ASP A 850 28.17 4.80 5.85
C ASP A 850 26.71 5.07 5.42
N PRO A 851 26.25 6.35 5.52
CA PRO A 851 26.97 7.55 5.97
C PRO A 851 26.64 8.09 7.37
N TYR A 852 27.67 8.37 8.19
CA TYR A 852 27.58 9.28 9.36
C TYR A 852 28.65 10.39 9.23
N PRO A 853 28.32 11.68 9.43
CA PRO A 853 29.21 12.79 9.12
C PRO A 853 30.47 12.86 10.00
N SER A 854 31.56 13.29 9.38
CA SER A 854 32.94 13.26 9.85
C SER A 854 33.35 14.33 10.88
N SER A 855 32.40 14.97 11.60
CA SER A 855 32.69 16.23 12.31
C SER A 855 32.56 16.22 13.84
N ALA A 856 32.36 15.08 14.51
CA ALA A 856 32.50 15.00 15.97
C ALA A 856 33.42 13.85 16.34
N SER A 857 34.34 14.04 17.28
CA SER A 857 35.13 12.95 17.88
C SER A 857 34.17 12.14 18.75
N PRO A 858 33.59 11.02 18.29
CA PRO A 858 32.47 10.38 18.97
C PRO A 858 33.00 9.51 20.11
N SER A 859 32.20 9.35 21.16
CA SER A 859 32.42 8.31 22.17
C SER A 859 32.62 6.94 21.49
N THR A 860 33.50 6.09 22.02
CA THR A 860 33.68 4.70 21.54
C THR A 860 32.39 3.88 21.65
N GLU A 861 31.45 4.32 22.49
CA GLU A 861 30.13 3.72 22.67
C GLU A 861 29.12 4.13 21.60
N GLN A 862 29.45 5.04 20.67
CA GLN A 862 28.57 5.37 19.54
C GLN A 862 28.47 4.17 18.58
N PRO A 863 27.26 3.73 18.19
CA PRO A 863 27.08 2.52 17.38
C PRO A 863 27.94 2.52 16.11
N GLY A 864 27.90 3.61 15.33
CA GLY A 864 28.67 3.73 14.09
C GLY A 864 30.19 3.68 14.28
N TYR A 865 30.71 4.21 15.40
CA TYR A 865 32.14 4.09 15.72
C TYR A 865 32.48 2.69 16.22
N HIS A 866 31.68 2.15 17.15
CA HIS A 866 31.86 0.82 17.72
C HIS A 866 31.85 -0.27 16.64
N GLN A 867 30.98 -0.13 15.64
CA GLN A 867 30.85 -1.10 14.54
C GLN A 867 32.01 -1.00 13.53
N ARG A 868 32.54 0.20 13.27
CA ARG A 868 33.66 0.43 12.32
C ARG A 868 35.03 0.12 12.91
N ALA A 869 35.25 0.39 14.19
CA ALA A 869 36.57 0.26 14.80
C ALA A 869 37.01 -1.21 14.89
N THR A 870 38.30 -1.47 14.65
CA THR A 870 38.90 -2.77 14.92
C THR A 870 39.07 -2.94 16.42
N HIS A 871 38.43 -3.98 16.97
CA HIS A 871 38.53 -4.33 18.38
C HIS A 871 38.63 -5.85 18.54
N PRO A 872 39.11 -6.34 19.70
CA PRO A 872 38.79 -7.69 20.12
C PRO A 872 37.28 -7.87 20.14
N ARG A 873 36.78 -9.01 19.69
CA ARG A 873 35.35 -9.30 19.58
C ARG A 873 35.03 -10.63 20.23
N THR A 874 33.84 -10.71 20.80
CA THR A 874 33.23 -11.97 21.18
C THR A 874 31.91 -12.07 20.44
N ALA A 875 31.55 -13.24 19.93
CA ALA A 875 30.28 -13.47 19.25
C ALA A 875 29.76 -14.89 19.51
N ILE A 876 28.46 -15.05 19.28
CA ILE A 876 27.79 -16.33 19.33
C ILE A 876 27.01 -16.55 18.04
N ALA A 877 27.09 -17.73 17.45
CA ALA A 877 26.43 -18.05 16.19
C ALA A 877 25.77 -19.43 16.21
N LEU A 878 24.78 -19.64 15.36
CA LEU A 878 24.06 -20.92 15.21
C LEU A 878 24.07 -21.33 13.74
N THR A 879 24.60 -22.51 13.45
CA THR A 879 24.54 -23.11 12.11
C THR A 879 23.16 -23.72 11.83
N GLU A 880 22.87 -24.03 10.57
CA GLU A 880 21.60 -24.70 10.23
C GLU A 880 21.48 -26.10 10.84
N GLY A 881 22.59 -26.83 10.93
CA GLY A 881 22.64 -28.18 11.52
C GLY A 881 22.58 -28.21 13.04
N GLY A 882 22.37 -27.08 13.71
CA GLY A 882 22.22 -27.04 15.17
C GLY A 882 23.54 -26.99 15.93
N HIS A 883 24.61 -26.49 15.32
CA HIS A 883 25.88 -26.26 16.00
C HIS A 883 25.96 -24.82 16.51
N LEU A 884 26.24 -24.66 17.80
CA LEU A 884 26.44 -23.38 18.44
C LEU A 884 27.93 -23.02 18.43
N LEU A 885 28.26 -21.90 17.81
CA LEU A 885 29.63 -21.41 17.72
C LEU A 885 29.88 -20.34 18.78
N LEU A 886 30.90 -20.55 19.62
CA LEU A 886 31.42 -19.54 20.54
C LEU A 886 32.69 -18.95 19.94
N VAL A 887 32.72 -17.66 19.67
CA VAL A 887 33.76 -17.02 18.84
C VAL A 887 34.45 -15.93 19.64
N VAL A 888 35.79 -15.94 19.66
CA VAL A 888 36.63 -14.89 20.23
C VAL A 888 37.68 -14.46 19.23
N VAL A 889 37.80 -13.15 18.99
CA VAL A 889 38.82 -12.51 18.17
C VAL A 889 39.69 -11.65 19.06
N ASP A 890 41.00 -11.88 19.06
CA ASP A 890 41.94 -11.00 19.76
C ASP A 890 42.12 -9.68 19.02
N GLY A 891 42.61 -8.65 19.71
CA GLY A 891 42.85 -7.35 19.08
C GLY A 891 43.68 -6.40 19.92
N ARG A 892 44.03 -5.23 19.33
CA ARG A 892 44.86 -4.17 19.92
C ARG A 892 46.37 -4.48 20.03
N TYR A 893 46.87 -5.49 19.32
CA TYR A 893 48.30 -5.84 19.29
C TYR A 893 49.02 -5.42 17.99
N ASP A 894 48.48 -4.45 17.24
CA ASP A 894 49.02 -3.99 15.95
C ASP A 894 50.51 -3.58 16.02
N SER A 895 50.87 -2.81 17.05
CA SER A 895 52.26 -2.37 17.27
C SER A 895 53.24 -3.51 17.58
N SER A 896 52.72 -4.69 17.93
CA SER A 896 53.49 -5.91 18.21
C SER A 896 53.41 -6.93 17.08
N GLY A 897 52.73 -6.62 15.97
CA GLY A 897 52.60 -7.48 14.79
C GLY A 897 51.60 -8.63 14.92
N PHE A 898 50.83 -8.69 16.02
CA PHE A 898 49.81 -9.71 16.28
C PHE A 898 48.41 -9.19 15.92
N SER A 899 47.36 -9.84 16.44
CA SER A 899 45.97 -9.55 16.12
C SER A 899 45.61 -8.07 16.35
N ILE A 900 45.18 -7.39 15.29
CA ILE A 900 44.66 -6.01 15.39
C ILE A 900 43.21 -5.98 15.85
N GLY A 901 42.47 -7.08 15.65
CA GLY A 901 41.04 -7.18 15.91
C GLY A 901 40.21 -6.89 14.67
N MET A 902 38.90 -7.04 14.81
CA MET A 902 37.94 -6.91 13.70
C MET A 902 36.90 -5.83 13.97
N SER A 903 36.47 -5.15 12.91
CA SER A 903 35.19 -4.44 12.87
C SER A 903 34.03 -5.44 12.85
N ALA A 904 32.81 -4.98 13.14
CA ALA A 904 31.63 -5.84 13.09
C ALA A 904 31.38 -6.39 11.68
N LYS A 905 31.68 -5.60 10.63
CA LYS A 905 31.65 -6.04 9.22
C LYS A 905 32.67 -7.15 8.94
N GLN A 906 33.91 -6.98 9.39
CA GLN A 906 34.96 -7.99 9.23
C GLN A 906 34.58 -9.31 9.91
N LEU A 907 34.07 -9.25 11.14
CA LEU A 907 33.61 -10.44 11.85
C LEU A 907 32.42 -11.12 11.15
N THR A 908 31.46 -10.34 10.65
CA THR A 908 30.31 -10.85 9.88
C THR A 908 30.78 -11.63 8.66
N MET A 909 31.67 -11.04 7.86
CA MET A 909 32.20 -11.68 6.66
C MET A 909 33.07 -12.90 7.00
N PHE A 910 33.85 -12.84 8.07
CA PHE A 910 34.65 -13.97 8.54
C PHE A 910 33.77 -15.17 8.89
N LEU A 911 32.70 -14.96 9.67
CA LEU A 911 31.78 -16.03 10.06
C LEU A 911 31.03 -16.60 8.86
N ALA A 912 30.51 -15.74 7.97
CA ALA A 912 29.83 -16.16 6.75
C ALA A 912 30.73 -17.05 5.88
N ASN A 913 32.00 -16.67 5.70
CA ASN A 913 32.91 -17.37 4.79
C ASN A 913 33.50 -18.67 5.37
N ASN A 914 33.69 -18.76 6.68
CA ASN A 914 34.40 -19.88 7.29
C ASN A 914 33.46 -20.89 7.97
N PHE A 915 32.26 -20.47 8.36
CA PHE A 915 31.30 -21.30 9.07
C PHE A 915 29.88 -21.26 8.48
N ASN A 916 29.53 -20.20 7.74
CA ASN A 916 28.21 -19.96 7.14
C ASN A 916 27.03 -20.18 8.12
N PRO A 917 27.05 -19.58 9.33
CA PRO A 917 25.98 -19.80 10.29
C PRO A 917 24.67 -19.13 9.84
N ARG A 918 23.54 -19.68 10.28
CA ARG A 918 22.20 -19.11 10.06
C ARG A 918 22.00 -17.83 10.88
N TRP A 919 22.53 -17.77 12.09
CA TRP A 919 22.42 -16.63 12.99
C TRP A 919 23.77 -16.30 13.61
N ALA A 920 24.08 -15.02 13.83
CA ALA A 920 25.24 -14.60 14.59
C ALA A 920 25.01 -13.26 15.28
N LEU A 921 25.27 -13.19 16.58
CA LEU A 921 25.11 -12.00 17.41
C LEU A 921 26.45 -11.64 18.05
N ASN A 922 26.85 -10.37 17.93
CA ASN A 922 28.03 -9.86 18.64
C ASN A 922 27.73 -9.76 20.15
N LEU A 923 28.71 -10.09 20.99
CA LEU A 923 28.68 -10.04 22.46
C LEU A 923 29.68 -8.98 22.98
N ASP A 924 29.89 -8.91 24.31
CA ASP A 924 30.85 -7.93 24.88
C ASP A 924 32.27 -8.23 24.38
N GLY A 925 32.91 -7.22 23.81
CA GLY A 925 34.22 -7.34 23.19
C GLY A 925 35.33 -6.64 23.99
N GLY A 926 36.36 -6.20 23.27
CA GLY A 926 37.42 -5.40 23.86
C GLY A 926 38.19 -6.15 24.95
N GLY A 927 38.35 -5.52 26.12
CA GLY A 927 39.09 -6.14 27.24
C GLY A 927 38.39 -7.36 27.84
N SER A 928 37.11 -7.58 27.54
CA SER A 928 36.35 -8.73 28.04
C SER A 928 36.58 -10.01 27.25
N SER A 929 37.01 -9.89 25.98
CA SER A 929 37.12 -11.03 25.06
C SER A 929 38.07 -12.09 25.58
N THR A 930 37.49 -13.20 26.04
CA THR A 930 38.22 -14.31 26.66
C THR A 930 37.56 -15.63 26.32
N MET A 931 38.36 -16.64 25.97
CA MET A 931 37.95 -18.03 25.78
C MET A 931 38.82 -18.95 26.64
N CYS A 932 38.18 -19.89 27.34
CA CYS A 932 38.87 -21.00 27.99
C CYS A 932 38.48 -22.34 27.37
N VAL A 933 39.42 -23.27 27.28
CA VAL A 933 39.23 -24.61 26.71
C VAL A 933 40.00 -25.62 27.55
N SER A 934 39.38 -26.75 27.88
CA SER A 934 40.05 -27.84 28.60
C SER A 934 41.00 -28.61 27.67
N PRO A 935 42.18 -29.06 28.13
CA PRO A 935 42.76 -28.85 29.46
C PRO A 935 43.63 -27.59 29.58
N TYR A 936 43.58 -26.68 28.60
CA TYR A 936 44.54 -25.59 28.42
C TYR A 936 44.30 -24.38 29.33
N GLY A 937 43.07 -24.12 29.75
CA GLY A 937 42.70 -22.86 30.43
C GLY A 937 42.44 -21.77 29.40
N VAL A 938 42.90 -20.53 29.64
CA VAL A 938 42.77 -19.40 28.70
C VAL A 938 43.57 -19.68 27.43
N VAL A 939 42.92 -19.60 26.26
CA VAL A 939 43.56 -19.94 24.97
C VAL A 939 43.85 -18.73 24.09
N ASN A 940 43.11 -17.62 24.27
CA ASN A 940 43.35 -16.37 23.55
C ASN A 940 44.27 -15.44 24.37
N TYR A 941 44.51 -14.22 23.87
CA TYR A 941 45.37 -13.22 24.51
C TYR A 941 44.57 -11.98 24.98
N PRO A 942 43.81 -12.07 26.09
CA PRO A 942 43.06 -10.95 26.65
C PRO A 942 43.90 -9.69 26.87
N CYS A 943 43.32 -8.51 26.64
CA CYS A 943 44.09 -7.27 26.50
C CYS A 943 43.95 -6.25 27.64
N ASP A 944 43.38 -6.60 28.80
CA ASP A 944 43.04 -5.60 29.84
C ASP A 944 44.19 -5.29 30.82
N ASN A 945 45.18 -6.17 30.96
CA ASN A 945 46.42 -5.94 31.75
C ASN A 945 47.35 -4.85 31.14
N VAL A 946 46.99 -4.32 29.98
CA VAL A 946 47.77 -3.42 29.12
C VAL A 946 47.76 -1.96 29.59
N LYS A 947 46.78 -1.52 30.38
CA LYS A 947 46.62 -0.07 30.69
C LYS A 947 47.76 0.57 31.50
N SER A 948 48.80 -0.17 31.90
CA SER A 948 49.92 0.39 32.68
C SER A 948 51.35 -0.10 32.35
N LYS A 949 51.58 -1.06 31.42
CA LYS A 949 52.91 -1.72 31.29
C LYS A 949 53.41 -2.02 29.86
N GLY A 950 52.87 -1.36 28.82
CA GLY A 950 53.08 -1.83 27.43
C GLY A 950 52.17 -3.03 27.16
N LEU A 951 52.13 -3.54 25.92
CA LEU A 951 51.24 -4.63 25.50
C LEU A 951 51.94 -5.99 25.73
N PRO A 952 51.82 -6.67 26.89
CA PRO A 952 52.21 -8.07 26.94
C PRO A 952 51.20 -8.88 26.12
N HIS A 953 51.70 -9.63 25.13
CA HIS A 953 50.91 -10.62 24.40
C HIS A 953 50.95 -11.92 25.22
N ASP A 954 50.11 -12.00 26.25
CA ASP A 954 50.02 -13.11 27.20
C ASP A 954 48.57 -13.51 27.50
N HIS A 955 48.39 -14.55 28.31
CA HIS A 955 47.07 -15.10 28.67
C HIS A 955 46.49 -14.48 29.97
N GLU A 956 47.14 -13.47 30.55
CA GLU A 956 46.87 -12.97 31.92
C GLU A 956 46.02 -11.69 31.96
N GLY A 957 45.56 -11.20 30.80
CA GLY A 957 44.86 -9.91 30.67
C GLY A 957 43.35 -9.96 30.81
N GLU A 958 42.79 -10.98 31.45
CA GLU A 958 41.34 -11.18 31.57
C GLU A 958 40.66 -10.05 32.35
N ARG A 959 39.50 -9.61 31.86
CA ARG A 959 38.60 -8.73 32.62
C ARG A 959 37.52 -9.54 33.32
N ALA A 960 37.37 -9.35 34.62
CA ALA A 960 36.25 -9.92 35.37
C ALA A 960 34.91 -9.34 34.91
N ARG A 961 33.92 -10.21 34.64
CA ARG A 961 32.58 -9.84 34.18
C ARG A 961 31.49 -10.58 34.96
N ASP A 962 30.26 -10.09 34.84
CA ASP A 962 29.11 -10.66 35.54
C ASP A 962 28.54 -11.90 34.85
N THR A 963 28.71 -12.01 33.51
CA THR A 963 28.02 -13.04 32.71
C THR A 963 28.97 -13.82 31.79
N HIS A 964 28.77 -15.13 31.76
CA HIS A 964 29.60 -16.08 31.02
C HIS A 964 28.73 -17.17 30.39
N LEU A 965 29.19 -17.73 29.29
CA LEU A 965 28.66 -18.96 28.72
C LEU A 965 29.67 -20.07 28.95
N VAL A 966 29.21 -21.18 29.53
CA VAL A 966 30.04 -22.36 29.80
C VAL A 966 29.42 -23.59 29.18
N ILE A 967 30.26 -24.48 28.65
CA ILE A 967 29.87 -25.82 28.24
C ILE A 967 30.38 -26.78 29.31
N VAL A 968 29.47 -27.51 29.94
CA VAL A 968 29.76 -28.41 31.06
C VAL A 968 29.27 -29.83 30.76
N PRO A 969 29.88 -30.86 31.38
CA PRO A 969 29.31 -32.20 31.38
C PRO A 969 27.88 -32.20 31.96
N ARG A 970 27.02 -33.08 31.44
CA ARG A 970 25.62 -33.21 31.85
C ARG A 970 25.41 -33.78 33.23
#